data_AF-A0A832AZT5-F1
#
_entry.id   AF-A0A832AZT5-F1
#
_cell.length_a   1.000
_cell.length_b   1.000
_cell.length_c   1.000
_cell.angle_alpha   90.00
_cell.angle_beta   90.00
_cell.angle_gamma   90.00
#
_symmetry.space_group_name_H-M   'P 1'
#
loop_
_entity.id
_entity.type
_entity.pdbx_description
1 polymer ?
#
loop_
_entity_poly.entity_id
_entity_poly.type
_entity_poly.pdbx_seq_one_letter_code
_entity_poly.pdbx_strand_id
1 'polypeptide(L)'
;MLGLLWIALFVAAYLSPALKDGLGFGPADLGRGLSLLTRLVPPLPLHNGINGDTITQGVPWNTLDWQLVHHHELPLWNSLSGTGIPQLLNFESAPLALPTLVGYLAPLAASFLVTVAVKLLVAGSGVYLCCRVLGARPLAAAFGGTTFMLSGAFSGWLGWSVSGPVALGGWILAGVVVSYRSRARVREVVLLAVAVAFSLYAGFPESYVLLAIGLGAVLVVTAVARVVADRGLAGLHPVGVVRVAAGVAAGGALAAPLLLPGVSILRHSARNGKFAATGLPLHAAVLLFAQGYDGLPTAGSYWFGPVNYYETAAYVGVVALVCAGVAVLVGWRRPAVAGLGAAVLVGLLVVYDLGAGAPVQHLLADVGLSAVALQRMQSVLELVVAVLAGLGIEVLLTRWRERRVRRALGAATVVLAVVLAALWSRVGSARAPVVTAATPSASVLESLRRSSLLWPTASLAVLAVLLVLAVALRHWPAARARVASRIAGLVLLGIQSAFLLFAGVGINSYAHDAYPSTPAVSTVQSVVGGSLLGLDGANTTCDGGAASGAYCGVRYWTGIGLYPEMNIPYGIDELAVHDPTIPQAYFGAWPVPDAGQVSPVGLNLFAPSVDSVALARLYGVAYVLAGPGRPAPPGMRPVATVAGETLYEVPGSRRFTFAGAGGARGEGAGARVLAVSHPGDARYVVDVRVARPSTLTMRVTDVPGWHATAGGAELVIHRAPGDLMSVVVPSGTSTVVLHYWPDRLAEGLALAGAAVLALLAWAVLAALAP
;
A
#
# COMPACT_ATOMS: atom_id res chain seq x y z
N MET A 1 2.27 24.63 17.06
CA MET A 1 2.26 25.27 15.73
C MET A 1 3.59 25.09 15.01
N LEU A 2 4.71 25.71 15.44
CA LEU A 2 6.01 25.60 14.74
C LEU A 2 6.47 24.17 14.38
N GLY A 3 6.31 23.19 15.28
CA GLY A 3 6.69 21.80 14.97
C GLY A 3 5.81 21.12 13.91
N LEU A 4 4.52 21.49 13.80
CA LEU A 4 3.65 21.00 12.74
C LEU A 4 3.93 21.70 11.41
N LEU A 5 4.29 22.99 11.45
CA LEU A 5 4.76 23.72 10.28
C LEU A 5 6.07 23.11 9.74
N TRP A 6 6.97 22.65 10.60
CA TRP A 6 8.17 21.91 10.20
C TRP A 6 7.83 20.61 9.46
N ILE A 7 6.88 19.84 9.99
CA ILE A 7 6.39 18.61 9.34
C ILE A 7 5.82 18.93 7.96
N ALA A 8 4.92 19.91 7.86
CA ALA A 8 4.33 20.32 6.58
C ALA A 8 5.38 20.83 5.58
N LEU A 9 6.39 21.58 6.05
CA LEU A 9 7.52 22.03 5.24
C LEU A 9 8.28 20.85 4.63
N PHE A 10 8.55 19.81 5.43
CA PHE A 10 9.29 18.65 4.94
C PHE A 10 8.44 17.71 4.08
N VAL A 11 7.10 17.73 4.18
CA VAL A 11 6.21 17.13 3.17
C VAL A 11 6.40 17.84 1.82
N ALA A 12 6.32 19.17 1.80
CA ALA A 12 6.53 19.95 0.59
C ALA A 12 7.95 19.79 0.02
N ALA A 13 8.98 19.72 0.87
CA ALA A 13 10.34 19.49 0.44
C ALA A 13 10.52 18.09 -0.18
N TYR A 14 9.93 17.06 0.42
CA TYR A 14 10.01 15.68 -0.08
C TYR A 14 9.32 15.51 -1.43
N LEU A 15 8.21 16.22 -1.66
CA LEU A 15 7.45 16.19 -2.91
C LEU A 15 7.85 17.31 -3.90
N SER A 16 8.88 18.08 -3.58
CA SER A 16 9.34 19.20 -4.41
C SER A 16 9.76 18.82 -5.84
N PRO A 17 10.23 17.59 -6.15
CA PRO A 17 10.47 17.23 -7.55
C PRO A 17 9.22 17.36 -8.43
N ALA A 18 8.01 17.23 -7.87
CA ALA A 18 6.76 17.42 -8.61
C ALA A 18 6.62 18.84 -9.20
N LEU A 19 7.27 19.84 -8.61
CA LEU A 19 7.28 21.22 -9.14
C LEU A 19 8.02 21.32 -10.47
N LYS A 20 9.01 20.45 -10.68
CA LYS A 20 9.86 20.42 -11.87
C LYS A 20 9.36 19.38 -12.88
N ASP A 21 9.08 18.17 -12.40
CA ASP A 21 8.90 16.99 -13.25
C ASP A 21 7.40 16.65 -13.47
N GLY A 22 6.49 17.36 -12.80
CA GLY A 22 5.03 17.25 -12.96
C GLY A 22 4.30 16.65 -11.76
N LEU A 23 2.96 16.80 -11.74
CA LEU A 23 2.12 16.40 -10.60
C LEU A 23 1.79 14.90 -10.56
N GLY A 24 2.04 14.16 -11.65
CA GLY A 24 1.83 12.71 -11.69
C GLY A 24 2.88 12.00 -10.84
N PHE A 25 2.49 11.53 -9.66
CA PHE A 25 3.37 10.75 -8.78
C PHE A 25 3.40 9.28 -9.22
N GLY A 26 4.58 8.76 -9.56
CA GLY A 26 4.78 7.38 -9.99
C GLY A 26 5.75 7.25 -11.18
N PRO A 27 6.30 6.05 -11.43
CA PRO A 27 7.27 5.84 -12.50
C PRO A 27 6.61 5.67 -13.87
N ALA A 28 6.12 6.78 -14.42
CA ALA A 28 5.55 6.80 -15.77
C ALA A 28 6.56 6.36 -16.85
N ASP A 29 7.85 6.60 -16.61
CA ASP A 29 8.97 6.10 -17.42
C ASP A 29 8.99 4.56 -17.52
N LEU A 30 8.70 3.87 -16.41
CA LEU A 30 8.54 2.42 -16.38
C LEU A 30 7.26 1.99 -17.10
N GLY A 31 6.12 2.60 -16.76
CA GLY A 31 4.82 2.27 -17.34
C GLY A 31 4.80 2.38 -18.88
N ARG A 32 5.39 3.44 -19.43
CA ARG A 32 5.49 3.64 -20.89
C ARG A 32 6.29 2.55 -21.59
N GLY A 33 7.20 1.88 -20.89
CA GLY A 33 7.99 0.76 -21.40
C GLY A 33 7.21 -0.56 -21.48
N LEU A 34 6.13 -0.69 -20.70
CA LEU A 34 5.34 -1.92 -20.53
C LEU A 34 4.30 -2.16 -21.62
N SER A 35 4.10 -1.26 -22.59
CA SER A 35 3.17 -1.51 -23.69
C SER A 35 3.62 -0.82 -24.97
N LEU A 36 3.45 -1.49 -26.11
CA LEU A 36 3.63 -0.88 -27.43
C LEU A 36 2.61 0.22 -27.71
N LEU A 37 1.44 0.17 -27.07
CA LEU A 37 0.40 1.19 -27.20
C LEU A 37 0.82 2.51 -26.53
N THR A 38 1.56 2.45 -25.42
CA THR A 38 1.99 3.63 -24.67
C THR A 38 3.43 4.04 -24.95
N ARG A 39 4.19 3.23 -25.71
CA ARG A 39 5.62 3.45 -25.96
C ARG A 39 5.83 4.68 -26.86
N LEU A 40 6.55 5.66 -26.33
CA LEU A 40 7.08 6.79 -27.10
C LEU A 40 8.49 6.45 -27.64
N VAL A 41 8.85 7.03 -28.79
CA VAL A 41 10.17 6.89 -29.40
C VAL A 41 10.88 8.25 -29.40
N PRO A 42 12.08 8.39 -28.81
CA PRO A 42 12.88 7.38 -28.10
C PRO A 42 12.37 7.09 -26.67
N PRO A 43 12.69 5.91 -26.08
CA PRO A 43 12.31 5.58 -24.72
C PRO A 43 12.98 6.49 -23.69
N LEU A 44 12.27 6.80 -22.60
CA LEU A 44 12.83 7.57 -21.48
C LEU A 44 13.80 6.70 -20.67
N PRO A 45 14.88 7.28 -20.11
CA PRO A 45 15.73 6.59 -19.15
C PRO A 45 14.91 6.16 -17.93
N LEU A 46 15.00 4.88 -17.57
CA LEU A 46 14.34 4.36 -16.37
C LEU A 46 14.96 4.97 -15.11
N HIS A 47 14.16 5.71 -14.35
CA HIS A 47 14.53 6.30 -13.07
C HIS A 47 14.51 5.28 -11.95
N ASN A 48 13.45 4.47 -11.79
CA ASN A 48 13.37 3.43 -10.77
C ASN A 48 12.70 2.17 -11.31
N GLY A 49 13.49 1.12 -11.56
CA GLY A 49 13.03 -0.12 -12.18
C GLY A 49 12.28 -1.09 -11.25
N ILE A 50 12.12 -0.78 -9.96
CA ILE A 50 11.49 -1.69 -8.99
C ILE A 50 10.10 -1.20 -8.55
N ASN A 51 9.77 0.08 -8.74
CA ASN A 51 8.54 0.75 -8.29
C ASN A 51 7.31 0.52 -9.22
N GLY A 52 7.14 -0.68 -9.77
CA GLY A 52 6.12 -0.96 -10.80
C GLY A 52 4.68 -0.66 -10.39
N ASP A 53 4.23 -1.20 -9.26
CA ASP A 53 2.80 -1.22 -8.93
C ASP A 53 2.18 0.17 -8.73
N THR A 54 3.00 1.19 -8.43
CA THR A 54 2.48 2.57 -8.36
C THR A 54 1.88 3.01 -9.70
N ILE A 55 2.56 2.74 -10.83
CA ILE A 55 2.07 3.12 -12.17
C ILE A 55 1.18 2.03 -12.80
N THR A 56 1.26 0.78 -12.34
CA THR A 56 0.43 -0.29 -12.91
C THR A 56 -0.83 -0.57 -12.10
N GLN A 57 -0.99 -0.07 -10.88
CA GLN A 57 -2.15 -0.38 -10.02
C GLN A 57 -2.60 0.81 -9.17
N GLY A 58 -1.69 1.43 -8.40
CA GLY A 58 -2.02 2.51 -7.47
C GLY A 58 -2.64 3.77 -8.11
N VAL A 59 -1.99 4.34 -9.13
CA VAL A 59 -2.52 5.50 -9.88
C VAL A 59 -3.79 5.13 -10.69
N PRO A 60 -3.86 3.99 -11.40
CA PRO A 60 -5.08 3.56 -12.08
C PRO A 60 -6.29 3.43 -11.16
N TRP A 61 -6.17 2.73 -10.02
CA TRP A 61 -7.28 2.58 -9.08
C TRP A 61 -7.69 3.93 -8.46
N ASN A 62 -6.73 4.80 -8.13
CA ASN A 62 -7.07 6.16 -7.68
C ASN A 62 -7.81 6.97 -8.75
N THR A 63 -7.46 6.77 -10.03
CA THR A 63 -8.12 7.43 -11.16
C THR A 63 -9.57 6.97 -11.28
N LEU A 64 -9.82 5.66 -11.21
CA LEU A 64 -11.17 5.12 -11.20
C LEU A 64 -11.98 5.65 -10.02
N ASP A 65 -11.43 5.56 -8.81
CA ASP A 65 -12.15 6.03 -7.62
C ASP A 65 -12.49 7.52 -7.71
N TRP A 66 -11.55 8.33 -8.20
CA TRP A 66 -11.78 9.76 -8.42
C TRP A 66 -12.92 9.98 -9.41
N GLN A 67 -12.94 9.28 -10.54
CA GLN A 67 -13.99 9.39 -11.55
C GLN A 67 -15.35 8.99 -10.98
N LEU A 68 -15.44 7.85 -10.28
CA LEU A 68 -16.69 7.36 -9.69
C LEU A 68 -17.24 8.35 -8.65
N VAL A 69 -16.41 8.84 -7.73
CA VAL A 69 -16.84 9.80 -6.71
C VAL A 69 -17.33 11.11 -7.34
N HIS A 70 -16.67 11.60 -8.39
CA HIS A 70 -17.08 12.83 -9.09
C HIS A 70 -18.32 12.65 -9.97
N HIS A 71 -18.67 11.41 -10.32
CA HIS A 71 -19.96 11.05 -10.93
C HIS A 71 -21.05 10.73 -9.89
N HIS A 72 -20.81 10.99 -8.60
CA HIS A 72 -21.73 10.71 -7.49
C HIS A 72 -21.99 9.21 -7.25
N GLU A 73 -21.00 8.38 -7.58
CA GLU A 73 -21.04 6.94 -7.39
C GLU A 73 -20.12 6.51 -6.25
N LEU A 74 -20.54 5.49 -5.51
CA LEU A 74 -19.63 4.80 -4.59
C LEU A 74 -18.71 3.88 -5.39
N PRO A 75 -17.38 3.87 -5.15
CA PRO A 75 -16.44 3.00 -5.85
C PRO A 75 -16.59 1.50 -5.53
N LEU A 76 -17.73 0.90 -5.85
CA LEU A 76 -18.08 -0.49 -5.48
C LEU A 76 -17.51 -1.53 -6.45
N TRP A 77 -17.51 -1.19 -7.74
CA TRP A 77 -17.18 -2.08 -8.85
C TRP A 77 -16.15 -1.41 -9.76
N ASN A 78 -15.34 -2.20 -10.44
CA ASN A 78 -14.47 -1.76 -11.54
C ASN A 78 -14.87 -2.58 -12.77
N SER A 79 -15.57 -1.99 -13.73
CA SER A 79 -15.97 -2.70 -14.97
C SER A 79 -14.87 -2.81 -16.02
N LEU A 80 -13.79 -2.03 -15.88
CA LEU A 80 -12.75 -1.87 -16.89
C LEU A 80 -11.75 -3.02 -16.86
N SER A 81 -11.60 -3.70 -15.72
CA SER A 81 -10.67 -4.82 -15.55
C SER A 81 -11.39 -6.18 -15.56
N GLY A 82 -10.94 -7.10 -16.40
CA GLY A 82 -11.54 -8.42 -16.56
C GLY A 82 -12.96 -8.37 -17.12
N THR A 83 -13.86 -9.19 -16.59
CA THR A 83 -15.31 -8.98 -16.79
C THR A 83 -15.95 -8.18 -15.65
N GLY A 84 -15.12 -7.49 -14.88
CA GLY A 84 -15.46 -6.64 -13.75
C GLY A 84 -14.96 -7.22 -12.42
N ILE A 85 -14.49 -6.40 -11.50
CA ILE A 85 -13.96 -6.82 -10.19
C ILE A 85 -14.40 -5.89 -9.05
N PRO A 86 -14.44 -6.34 -7.79
CA PRO A 86 -14.79 -5.49 -6.65
C PRO A 86 -13.76 -4.37 -6.40
N GLN A 87 -14.15 -3.11 -6.59
CA GLN A 87 -13.24 -1.96 -6.38
C GLN A 87 -13.10 -1.60 -4.89
N LEU A 88 -14.21 -1.45 -4.15
CA LEU A 88 -14.19 -1.14 -2.71
C LEU A 88 -13.51 -2.23 -1.87
N LEU A 89 -13.65 -3.48 -2.31
CA LEU A 89 -13.19 -4.66 -1.59
C LEU A 89 -11.80 -5.11 -2.03
N ASN A 90 -11.22 -4.46 -3.05
CA ASN A 90 -9.79 -4.42 -3.22
C ASN A 90 -9.20 -3.54 -2.12
N PHE A 91 -8.66 -4.18 -1.08
CA PHE A 91 -8.03 -3.46 0.04
C PHE A 91 -6.83 -2.61 -0.40
N GLU A 92 -6.29 -2.78 -1.60
CA GLU A 92 -5.17 -2.00 -2.10
C GLU A 92 -5.58 -0.69 -2.80
N SER A 93 -6.80 -0.60 -3.35
CA SER A 93 -7.34 0.63 -3.95
C SER A 93 -7.63 1.70 -2.89
N ALA A 94 -8.08 1.25 -1.71
CA ALA A 94 -8.30 2.07 -0.52
C ALA A 94 -9.12 3.37 -0.77
N PRO A 95 -10.30 3.29 -1.43
CA PRO A 95 -11.07 4.46 -1.84
C PRO A 95 -11.56 5.33 -0.67
N LEU A 96 -11.77 4.71 0.49
CA LEU A 96 -12.27 5.39 1.69
C LEU A 96 -11.16 5.78 2.69
N ALA A 97 -9.89 5.61 2.32
CA ALA A 97 -8.79 6.01 3.18
C ALA A 97 -8.74 7.54 3.33
N LEU A 98 -8.39 8.03 4.53
CA LEU A 98 -8.31 9.46 4.80
C LEU A 98 -7.44 10.23 3.77
N PRO A 99 -6.25 9.74 3.37
CA PRO A 99 -5.47 10.44 2.34
C PRO A 99 -6.16 10.49 0.97
N THR A 100 -6.83 9.40 0.57
CA THR A 100 -7.54 9.30 -0.70
C THR A 100 -8.75 10.23 -0.76
N LEU A 101 -9.53 10.30 0.33
CA LEU A 101 -10.67 11.21 0.46
C LEU A 101 -10.27 12.68 0.30
N VAL A 102 -9.11 13.08 0.82
CA VAL A 102 -8.57 14.43 0.62
C VAL A 102 -8.04 14.60 -0.81
N GLY A 103 -7.48 13.54 -1.41
CA GLY A 103 -7.06 13.51 -2.81
C GLY A 103 -8.19 13.83 -3.78
N TYR A 104 -9.43 13.38 -3.50
CA TYR A 104 -10.61 13.70 -4.31
C TYR A 104 -10.94 15.19 -4.37
N LEU A 105 -10.45 16.00 -3.43
CA LEU A 105 -10.65 17.45 -3.46
C LEU A 105 -9.73 18.15 -4.49
N ALA A 106 -8.74 17.45 -5.02
CA ALA A 106 -7.81 17.95 -6.02
C ALA A 106 -8.24 17.55 -7.44
N PRO A 107 -7.79 18.30 -8.48
CA PRO A 107 -7.93 17.85 -9.87
C PRO A 107 -7.30 16.47 -10.06
N LEU A 108 -7.87 15.64 -10.95
CA LEU A 108 -7.43 14.27 -11.20
C LEU A 108 -5.90 14.14 -11.37
N ALA A 109 -5.28 15.04 -12.14
CA ALA A 109 -3.84 15.06 -12.38
C ALA A 109 -2.96 15.20 -11.11
N ALA A 110 -3.53 15.72 -10.02
CA ALA A 110 -2.86 15.91 -8.73
C ALA A 110 -3.41 15.02 -7.60
N SER A 111 -4.53 14.32 -7.81
CA SER A 111 -5.25 13.53 -6.80
C SER A 111 -4.32 12.55 -6.06
N PHE A 112 -3.52 11.78 -6.81
CA PHE A 112 -2.63 10.80 -6.22
C PHE A 112 -1.44 11.43 -5.47
N LEU A 113 -0.88 12.54 -5.98
CA LEU A 113 0.17 13.30 -5.30
C LEU A 113 -0.34 13.88 -3.97
N VAL A 114 -1.56 14.43 -3.95
CA VAL A 114 -2.21 14.92 -2.73
C VAL A 114 -2.46 13.77 -1.75
N THR A 115 -2.90 12.61 -2.24
CA THR A 115 -3.03 11.39 -1.43
C THR A 115 -1.72 11.03 -0.74
N VAL A 116 -0.59 11.04 -1.47
CA VAL A 116 0.75 10.80 -0.90
C VAL A 116 1.14 11.88 0.10
N ALA A 117 0.90 13.16 -0.20
CA ALA A 117 1.21 14.28 0.68
C ALA A 117 0.47 14.19 2.02
N VAL A 118 -0.82 13.85 1.98
CA VAL A 118 -1.65 13.70 3.18
C VAL A 118 -1.21 12.47 3.98
N LYS A 119 -0.84 11.37 3.32
CA LYS A 119 -0.29 10.17 3.99
C LYS A 119 0.97 10.52 4.80
N LEU A 120 1.92 11.27 4.22
CA LEU A 120 3.10 11.79 4.93
C LEU A 120 2.74 12.70 6.11
N LEU A 121 1.82 13.64 5.89
CA LEU A 121 1.39 14.60 6.91
C LEU A 121 0.73 13.88 8.10
N VAL A 122 -0.15 12.91 7.84
CA VAL A 122 -0.82 12.11 8.88
C VAL A 122 0.20 11.31 9.69
N ALA A 123 1.15 10.65 9.03
CA ALA A 123 2.23 9.91 9.69
C ALA A 123 3.07 10.80 10.62
N GLY A 124 3.59 11.91 10.10
CA GLY A 124 4.44 12.81 10.87
C GLY A 124 3.69 13.49 12.02
N SER A 125 2.47 13.97 11.77
CA SER A 125 1.63 14.61 12.79
C SER A 125 1.17 13.63 13.88
N GLY A 126 0.95 12.37 13.55
CA GLY A 126 0.59 11.32 14.50
C GLY A 126 1.70 11.04 15.50
N VAL A 127 2.92 10.83 15.01
CA VAL A 127 4.10 10.64 15.88
C VAL A 127 4.43 11.91 16.66
N TYR A 128 4.27 13.09 16.05
CA TYR A 128 4.35 14.36 16.76
C TYR A 128 3.40 14.39 17.96
N LEU A 129 2.11 14.10 17.72
CA LEU A 129 1.11 14.09 18.79
C LEU A 129 1.42 13.04 19.85
N CYS A 130 1.81 11.83 19.45
CA CYS A 130 2.23 10.75 20.35
C CYS A 130 3.36 11.22 21.29
N CYS A 131 4.42 11.81 20.74
CA CYS A 131 5.51 12.41 21.52
C CYS A 131 4.99 13.49 22.47
N ARG A 132 4.09 14.37 22.03
CA ARG A 132 3.50 15.44 22.86
C ARG A 132 2.72 14.88 24.05
N VAL A 133 1.88 13.87 23.85
CA VAL A 133 1.09 13.25 24.92
C VAL A 133 1.96 12.43 25.88
N LEU A 134 3.10 11.93 25.42
CA LEU A 134 4.12 11.30 26.26
C LEU A 134 5.01 12.31 27.00
N GLY A 135 4.83 13.61 26.78
CA GLY A 135 5.46 14.69 27.54
C GLY A 135 6.65 15.36 26.84
N ALA A 136 6.98 15.00 25.60
CA ALA A 136 8.05 15.65 24.83
C ALA A 136 7.62 17.04 24.36
N ARG A 137 8.52 18.03 24.37
CA ARG A 137 8.28 19.41 23.89
C ARG A 137 8.13 19.48 22.36
N PRO A 138 7.61 20.58 21.78
CA PRO A 138 7.38 20.70 20.34
C PRO A 138 8.59 20.38 19.46
N LEU A 139 9.81 20.77 19.86
CA LEU A 139 11.03 20.47 19.11
C LEU A 139 11.34 18.97 19.07
N ALA A 140 11.27 18.30 20.22
CA ALA A 140 11.49 16.87 20.36
C ALA A 140 10.39 16.05 19.64
N ALA A 141 9.15 16.52 19.69
CA ALA A 141 8.04 15.92 18.96
C ALA A 141 8.17 16.10 17.43
N ALA A 142 8.64 17.26 16.96
CA ALA A 142 8.91 17.50 15.54
C ALA A 142 10.03 16.58 15.03
N PHE A 143 11.06 16.34 15.85
CA PHE A 143 12.09 15.34 15.55
C PHE A 143 11.47 13.96 15.32
N GLY A 144 10.71 13.43 16.29
CA GLY A 144 10.07 12.12 16.13
C GLY A 144 9.13 12.06 14.92
N GLY A 145 8.29 13.09 14.72
CA GLY A 145 7.36 13.17 13.60
C GLY A 145 8.06 13.15 12.24
N THR A 146 9.08 13.98 12.07
CA THR A 146 9.87 14.04 10.83
C THR A 146 10.64 12.74 10.61
N THR A 147 11.17 12.14 11.68
CA THR A 147 11.88 10.86 11.61
C THR A 147 11.01 9.76 11.03
N PHE A 148 9.77 9.63 11.49
CA PHE A 148 8.88 8.57 11.01
C PHE A 148 8.35 8.83 9.59
N MET A 149 7.86 10.04 9.31
CA MET A 149 7.25 10.28 7.99
C MET A 149 8.24 10.13 6.83
N LEU A 150 9.54 10.33 7.10
CA LEU A 150 10.61 10.19 6.10
C LEU A 150 11.49 8.94 6.34
N SER A 151 11.09 8.01 7.20
CA SER A 151 11.83 6.76 7.38
C SER A 151 11.68 5.85 6.16
N GLY A 152 12.60 4.92 5.98
CA GLY A 152 12.69 4.13 4.75
C GLY A 152 11.49 3.25 4.47
N ALA A 153 11.05 2.47 5.45
CA ALA A 153 9.99 1.50 5.25
C ALA A 153 8.62 2.18 5.24
N PHE A 154 8.52 3.41 5.73
CA PHE A 154 7.31 4.20 5.56
C PHE A 154 7.31 4.95 4.21
N SER A 155 8.33 5.79 3.97
CA SER A 155 8.40 6.66 2.79
C SER A 155 8.70 5.92 1.48
N GLY A 156 9.34 4.75 1.55
CA GLY A 156 9.56 3.89 0.38
C GLY A 156 8.25 3.34 -0.19
N TRP A 157 7.25 3.08 0.66
CA TRP A 157 5.97 2.49 0.27
C TRP A 157 4.84 3.53 0.10
N LEU A 158 5.16 4.79 -0.20
CA LEU A 158 4.15 5.87 -0.26
C LEU A 158 3.07 5.66 -1.33
N GLY A 159 3.48 5.18 -2.50
CA GLY A 159 2.58 4.85 -3.62
C GLY A 159 1.73 3.59 -3.40
N TRP A 160 1.98 2.83 -2.33
CA TRP A 160 1.27 1.58 -2.03
C TRP A 160 0.40 1.71 -0.80
N SER A 161 -0.62 0.85 -0.72
CA SER A 161 -1.51 0.72 0.44
C SER A 161 -0.81 0.13 1.68
N VAL A 162 0.30 -0.59 1.53
CA VAL A 162 1.10 -1.20 2.63
C VAL A 162 1.39 -0.21 3.77
N SER A 163 1.77 1.02 3.43
CA SER A 163 2.10 2.09 4.37
C SER A 163 0.87 2.80 4.98
N GLY A 164 -0.31 2.64 4.37
CA GLY A 164 -1.54 3.33 4.72
C GLY A 164 -1.95 3.13 6.19
N PRO A 165 -2.14 1.89 6.68
CA PRO A 165 -2.55 1.65 8.05
C PRO A 165 -1.55 2.17 9.08
N VAL A 166 -0.26 2.02 8.77
CA VAL A 166 0.85 2.40 9.66
C VAL A 166 0.96 3.91 9.79
N ALA A 167 0.51 4.70 8.80
CA ALA A 167 0.46 6.16 8.87
C ALA A 167 -0.34 6.66 10.07
N LEU A 168 -1.37 5.91 10.49
CA LEU A 168 -2.22 6.25 11.65
C LEU A 168 -1.66 5.70 12.97
N GLY A 169 -0.57 4.90 12.96
CA GLY A 169 -0.02 4.25 14.15
C GLY A 169 0.35 5.23 15.27
N GLY A 170 0.92 6.40 14.92
CA GLY A 170 1.21 7.47 15.88
C GLY A 170 -0.06 8.08 16.49
N TRP A 171 -1.11 8.28 15.69
CA TRP A 171 -2.41 8.75 16.14
C TRP A 171 -3.12 7.75 17.05
N ILE A 172 -3.03 6.45 16.73
CA ILE A 172 -3.57 5.36 17.56
C ILE A 172 -2.85 5.35 18.91
N LEU A 173 -1.51 5.36 18.94
CA LEU A 173 -0.74 5.42 20.18
C LEU A 173 -1.09 6.66 21.02
N ALA A 174 -1.22 7.82 20.37
CA ALA A 174 -1.63 9.04 21.05
C ALA A 174 -3.05 8.91 21.65
N GLY A 175 -4.00 8.41 20.85
CA GLY A 175 -5.39 8.14 21.22
C GLY A 175 -5.51 7.19 22.40
N VAL A 176 -4.70 6.12 22.43
CA VAL A 176 -4.64 5.19 23.56
C VAL A 176 -4.15 5.90 24.83
N VAL A 177 -3.07 6.68 24.74
CA VAL A 177 -2.51 7.39 25.90
C VAL A 177 -3.51 8.40 26.48
N VAL A 178 -4.18 9.19 25.64
CA VAL A 178 -5.15 10.19 26.11
C VAL A 178 -6.43 9.55 26.63
N SER A 179 -6.94 8.52 25.97
CA SER A 179 -8.14 7.77 26.41
C SER A 179 -7.89 7.08 27.74
N TYR A 180 -6.70 6.51 27.94
CA TYR A 180 -6.34 5.87 29.20
C TYR A 180 -6.25 6.85 30.36
N ARG A 181 -5.59 8.01 30.15
CA ARG A 181 -5.27 9.00 31.20
C ARG A 181 -6.40 9.97 31.56
N SER A 182 -7.35 10.16 30.65
CA SER A 182 -8.40 11.15 30.81
C SER A 182 -9.28 10.92 32.04
N ARG A 183 -10.05 11.93 32.46
CA ARG A 183 -11.15 11.79 33.42
C ARG A 183 -12.50 11.98 32.71
N ALA A 184 -12.85 11.02 31.85
CA ALA A 184 -14.15 10.89 31.16
C ALA A 184 -14.45 11.72 29.89
N ARG A 185 -13.48 12.27 29.14
CA ARG A 185 -13.82 13.02 27.91
C ARG A 185 -14.00 12.10 26.70
N VAL A 186 -15.22 12.09 26.14
CA VAL A 186 -15.56 11.32 24.94
C VAL A 186 -14.66 11.61 23.73
N ARG A 187 -14.19 12.86 23.60
CA ARG A 187 -13.39 13.32 22.44
C ARG A 187 -12.11 12.50 22.26
N GLU A 188 -11.52 12.02 23.35
CA GLU A 188 -10.30 11.22 23.31
C GLU A 188 -10.58 9.80 22.82
N VAL A 189 -11.73 9.24 23.18
CA VAL A 189 -12.23 7.97 22.66
C VAL A 189 -12.59 8.10 21.18
N VAL A 190 -13.25 9.19 20.79
CA VAL A 190 -13.54 9.51 19.37
C VAL A 190 -12.25 9.61 18.55
N LEU A 191 -11.21 10.29 19.08
CA LEU A 191 -9.91 10.36 18.41
C LEU A 191 -9.34 8.96 18.14
N LEU A 192 -9.38 8.08 19.13
CA LEU A 192 -8.91 6.70 18.98
C LEU A 192 -9.78 5.92 17.98
N ALA A 193 -11.10 6.03 18.07
CA ALA A 193 -12.04 5.37 17.17
C ALA A 193 -11.82 5.77 15.71
N VAL A 194 -11.72 7.08 15.45
CA VAL A 194 -11.47 7.62 14.11
C VAL A 194 -10.10 7.21 13.58
N ALA A 195 -9.05 7.24 14.41
CA ALA A 195 -7.71 6.82 14.01
C ALA A 195 -7.65 5.32 13.67
N VAL A 196 -8.33 4.47 14.43
CA VAL A 196 -8.45 3.03 14.15
C VAL A 196 -9.28 2.80 12.88
N ALA A 197 -10.42 3.47 12.72
CA ALA A 197 -11.28 3.33 11.56
C ALA A 197 -10.54 3.69 10.26
N PHE A 198 -9.87 4.85 10.22
CA PHE A 198 -9.11 5.25 9.04
C PHE A 198 -7.82 4.45 8.81
N SER A 199 -7.24 3.85 9.86
CA SER A 199 -6.16 2.87 9.69
C SER A 199 -6.67 1.62 8.97
N LEU A 200 -7.89 1.18 9.26
CA LEU A 200 -8.54 0.03 8.60
C LEU A 200 -9.08 0.39 7.20
N TYR A 201 -9.54 1.61 6.96
CA TYR A 201 -9.89 2.05 5.61
C TYR A 201 -8.67 2.29 4.71
N ALA A 202 -7.48 2.44 5.29
CA ALA A 202 -6.24 2.62 4.53
C ALA A 202 -5.71 1.34 3.89
N GLY A 203 -6.39 0.20 4.08
CA GLY A 203 -6.16 -0.99 3.28
C GLY A 203 -5.06 -1.93 3.81
N PHE A 204 -4.75 -2.97 3.03
CA PHE A 204 -3.66 -3.91 3.28
C PHE A 204 -3.76 -4.76 4.58
N PRO A 205 -4.53 -5.86 4.58
CA PRO A 205 -4.77 -6.69 5.77
C PRO A 205 -3.52 -7.17 6.53
N GLU A 206 -2.43 -7.49 5.81
CA GLU A 206 -1.14 -7.86 6.42
C GLU A 206 -0.62 -6.76 7.36
N SER A 207 -0.75 -5.49 6.98
CA SER A 207 -0.30 -4.35 7.79
C SER A 207 -1.13 -4.19 9.07
N TYR A 208 -2.41 -4.61 9.10
CA TYR A 208 -3.21 -4.61 10.33
C TYR A 208 -2.62 -5.55 11.38
N VAL A 209 -2.24 -6.76 10.95
CA VAL A 209 -1.66 -7.78 11.83
C VAL A 209 -0.33 -7.29 12.40
N LEU A 210 0.55 -6.77 11.54
CA LEU A 210 1.87 -6.28 11.95
C LEU A 210 1.75 -5.06 12.89
N LEU A 211 0.84 -4.14 12.59
CA LEU A 211 0.55 -3.00 13.48
C LEU A 211 -0.01 -3.48 14.82
N ALA A 212 -0.91 -4.46 14.83
CA ALA A 212 -1.46 -5.05 16.05
C ALA A 212 -0.38 -5.73 16.91
N ILE A 213 0.55 -6.47 16.30
CA ILE A 213 1.70 -7.07 16.99
C ILE A 213 2.56 -5.98 17.64
N GLY A 214 2.96 -4.96 16.88
CA GLY A 214 3.85 -3.90 17.36
C GLY A 214 3.21 -3.04 18.45
N LEU A 215 2.00 -2.52 18.20
CA LEU A 215 1.30 -1.70 19.18
C LEU A 215 0.83 -2.52 20.38
N GLY A 216 0.42 -3.78 20.16
CA GLY A 216 0.10 -4.74 21.23
C GLY A 216 1.27 -4.95 22.17
N ALA A 217 2.49 -5.14 21.64
CA ALA A 217 3.71 -5.21 22.45
C ALA A 217 3.94 -3.94 23.28
N VAL A 218 3.72 -2.75 22.71
CA VAL A 218 3.79 -1.48 23.47
C VAL A 218 2.80 -1.49 24.63
N LEU A 219 1.54 -1.84 24.39
CA LEU A 219 0.47 -1.78 25.39
C LEU A 219 0.65 -2.80 26.50
N VAL A 220 0.89 -4.07 26.15
CA VAL A 220 1.07 -5.17 27.11
C VAL A 220 2.27 -4.91 28.00
N VAL A 221 3.44 -4.59 27.44
CA VAL A 221 4.64 -4.36 28.24
C VAL A 221 4.54 -3.07 29.05
N THR A 222 3.89 -2.03 28.54
CA THR A 222 3.60 -0.82 29.34
C THR A 222 2.69 -1.15 30.53
N ALA A 223 1.66 -1.98 30.34
CA ALA A 223 0.76 -2.39 31.40
C ALA A 223 1.50 -3.23 32.46
N VAL A 224 2.28 -4.23 32.04
CA VAL A 224 3.11 -5.05 32.94
C VAL A 224 4.11 -4.18 33.70
N ALA A 225 4.81 -3.28 33.03
CA ALA A 225 5.76 -2.38 33.68
C ALA A 225 5.10 -1.46 34.70
N ARG A 226 3.84 -1.05 34.50
CA ARG A 226 3.06 -0.32 35.53
C ARG A 226 2.71 -1.19 36.72
N VAL A 227 2.19 -2.40 36.48
CA VAL A 227 1.84 -3.34 37.56
C VAL A 227 3.06 -3.65 38.43
N VAL A 228 4.22 -3.86 37.80
CA VAL A 228 5.49 -4.09 38.51
C VAL A 228 5.94 -2.84 39.27
N ALA A 229 5.87 -1.65 38.66
CA ALA A 229 6.27 -0.40 39.31
C ALA A 229 5.40 -0.06 40.52
N ASP A 230 4.09 -0.28 40.42
CA ASP A 230 3.09 0.05 41.45
C ASP A 230 2.81 -1.13 42.40
N ARG A 231 3.57 -2.23 42.28
CA ARG A 231 3.49 -3.45 43.12
C ARG A 231 2.09 -4.07 43.20
N GLY A 232 1.33 -4.02 42.11
CA GLY A 232 -0.01 -4.63 42.05
C GLY A 232 -0.88 -4.07 40.92
N LEU A 233 -2.08 -4.65 40.77
CA LEU A 233 -3.05 -4.25 39.75
C LEU A 233 -3.62 -2.83 39.96
N ALA A 234 -3.40 -2.23 41.13
CA ALA A 234 -3.76 -0.83 41.42
C ALA A 234 -3.08 0.18 40.46
N GLY A 235 -1.97 -0.20 39.82
CA GLY A 235 -1.31 0.61 38.78
C GLY A 235 -2.08 0.65 37.44
N LEU A 236 -3.08 -0.22 37.26
CA LEU A 236 -3.99 -0.19 36.13
C LEU A 236 -5.27 0.55 36.52
N HIS A 237 -5.70 1.47 35.67
CA HIS A 237 -6.94 2.22 35.85
C HIS A 237 -8.04 1.54 35.01
N PRO A 238 -8.99 0.79 35.61
CA PRO A 238 -9.96 0.00 34.86
C PRO A 238 -10.79 0.83 33.88
N VAL A 239 -11.22 2.03 34.30
CA VAL A 239 -11.96 2.98 33.45
C VAL A 239 -11.09 3.46 32.27
N GLY A 240 -9.77 3.55 32.44
CA GLY A 240 -8.83 3.83 31.35
C GLY A 240 -8.80 2.70 30.32
N VAL A 241 -8.74 1.45 30.78
CA VAL A 241 -8.76 0.25 29.92
C VAL A 241 -10.07 0.16 29.16
N VAL A 242 -11.22 0.34 29.84
CA VAL A 242 -12.55 0.30 29.22
C VAL A 242 -12.68 1.37 28.13
N ARG A 243 -12.16 2.59 28.34
CA ARG A 243 -12.22 3.64 27.30
C ARG A 243 -11.33 3.35 26.11
N VAL A 244 -10.15 2.77 26.33
CA VAL A 244 -9.29 2.32 25.23
C VAL A 244 -9.99 1.21 24.44
N ALA A 245 -10.55 0.21 25.12
CA ALA A 245 -11.31 -0.87 24.50
C ALA A 245 -12.52 -0.34 23.72
N ALA A 246 -13.28 0.59 24.31
CA ALA A 246 -14.42 1.24 23.67
C ALA A 246 -14.00 2.03 22.42
N GLY A 247 -12.87 2.75 22.46
CA GLY A 247 -12.36 3.48 21.29
C GLY A 247 -11.93 2.54 20.16
N VAL A 248 -11.23 1.45 20.48
CA VAL A 248 -10.84 0.44 19.48
C VAL A 248 -12.07 -0.27 18.91
N ALA A 249 -13.02 -0.67 19.76
CA ALA A 249 -14.26 -1.32 19.33
C ALA A 249 -15.12 -0.40 18.46
N ALA A 250 -15.27 0.88 18.84
CA ALA A 250 -15.97 1.87 18.03
C ALA A 250 -15.25 2.10 16.69
N GLY A 251 -13.91 2.13 16.67
CA GLY A 251 -13.15 2.23 15.42
C GLY A 251 -13.36 1.03 14.49
N GLY A 252 -13.37 -0.19 15.04
CA GLY A 252 -13.71 -1.39 14.27
C GLY A 252 -15.15 -1.38 13.74
N ALA A 253 -16.10 -0.92 14.56
CA ALA A 253 -17.50 -0.76 14.15
C ALA A 253 -17.67 0.31 13.05
N LEU A 254 -16.93 1.41 13.12
CA LEU A 254 -16.91 2.44 12.06
C LEU A 254 -16.31 1.91 10.75
N ALA A 255 -15.35 0.99 10.80
CA ALA A 255 -14.76 0.35 9.61
C ALA A 255 -15.53 -0.89 9.12
N ALA A 256 -16.62 -1.28 9.79
CA ALA A 256 -17.43 -2.44 9.44
C ALA A 256 -17.97 -2.44 7.98
N PRO A 257 -18.30 -1.29 7.35
CA PRO A 257 -18.70 -1.26 5.93
C PRO A 257 -17.65 -1.82 4.97
N LEU A 258 -16.36 -1.78 5.33
CA LEU A 258 -15.28 -2.43 4.58
C LEU A 258 -15.02 -3.85 5.08
N LEU A 259 -14.93 -4.03 6.40
CA LEU A 259 -14.48 -5.29 6.99
C LEU A 259 -15.47 -6.44 6.80
N LEU A 260 -16.78 -6.21 6.98
CA LEU A 260 -17.77 -7.28 6.89
C LEU A 260 -17.88 -7.88 5.48
N PRO A 261 -18.12 -7.07 4.41
CA PRO A 261 -18.07 -7.59 3.04
C PRO A 261 -16.67 -8.07 2.64
N GLY A 262 -15.60 -7.42 3.12
CA GLY A 262 -14.23 -7.79 2.75
C GLY A 262 -13.84 -9.22 3.12
N VAL A 263 -14.39 -9.77 4.21
CA VAL A 263 -14.12 -11.17 4.63
C VAL A 263 -14.61 -12.18 3.60
N SER A 264 -15.75 -11.93 2.92
CA SER A 264 -16.26 -12.86 1.90
C SER A 264 -15.35 -12.86 0.66
N ILE A 265 -14.89 -11.68 0.22
CA ILE A 265 -14.00 -11.55 -0.94
C ILE A 265 -12.63 -12.18 -0.66
N LEU A 266 -12.02 -11.91 0.51
CA LEU A 266 -10.70 -12.47 0.84
C LEU A 266 -10.69 -14.00 0.80
N ARG A 267 -11.79 -14.65 1.22
CA ARG A 267 -11.93 -16.12 1.18
C ARG A 267 -11.97 -16.71 -0.23
N HIS A 268 -12.44 -15.96 -1.23
CA HIS A 268 -12.57 -16.42 -2.62
C HIS A 268 -11.42 -15.93 -3.51
N SER A 269 -10.63 -14.96 -3.00
CA SER A 269 -9.49 -14.40 -3.71
C SER A 269 -8.40 -15.45 -3.96
N ALA A 270 -7.71 -15.32 -5.10
CA ALA A 270 -6.65 -16.23 -5.49
C ALA A 270 -5.33 -16.01 -4.69
N ARG A 271 -5.28 -14.96 -3.86
CA ARG A 271 -4.15 -14.63 -2.97
C ARG A 271 -4.26 -15.33 -1.61
N ASN A 272 -4.13 -16.65 -1.60
CA ASN A 272 -4.07 -17.50 -0.39
C ASN A 272 -2.71 -18.25 -0.24
N GLY A 273 -1.63 -17.65 -0.75
CA GLY A 273 -0.29 -18.23 -0.73
C GLY A 273 0.41 -18.14 0.64
N LYS A 274 1.29 -19.09 0.92
CA LYS A 274 2.23 -19.00 2.06
C LYS A 274 3.47 -18.24 1.60
N PHE A 275 3.88 -17.22 2.35
CA PHE A 275 5.23 -16.68 2.26
C PHE A 275 6.22 -17.65 2.92
N ALA A 276 7.48 -17.61 2.47
CA ALA A 276 8.55 -18.34 3.12
C ALA A 276 8.68 -17.89 4.58
N ALA A 277 8.77 -18.85 5.51
CA ALA A 277 8.89 -18.59 6.94
C ALA A 277 10.31 -18.13 7.34
N THR A 278 10.91 -17.23 6.56
CA THR A 278 12.29 -16.77 6.72
C THR A 278 12.34 -15.26 6.87
N GLY A 279 13.03 -14.77 7.90
CA GLY A 279 13.28 -13.34 8.08
C GLY A 279 14.34 -12.80 7.11
N LEU A 280 14.54 -11.48 7.11
CA LEU A 280 15.64 -10.86 6.39
C LEU A 280 16.98 -11.31 6.99
N PRO A 281 18.03 -11.50 6.18
CA PRO A 281 19.36 -11.78 6.71
C PRO A 281 19.82 -10.61 7.60
N LEU A 282 20.54 -10.93 8.68
CA LEU A 282 21.02 -9.91 9.64
C LEU A 282 21.85 -8.79 8.97
N HIS A 283 22.51 -9.08 7.84
CA HIS A 283 23.21 -8.07 7.02
C HIS A 283 22.28 -6.92 6.58
N ALA A 284 21.00 -7.19 6.27
CA ALA A 284 20.05 -6.16 5.87
C ALA A 284 19.80 -5.11 6.97
N ALA A 285 20.15 -5.39 8.23
CA ALA A 285 20.10 -4.41 9.31
C ALA A 285 21.07 -3.23 9.09
N VAL A 286 22.08 -3.37 8.23
CA VAL A 286 22.97 -2.25 7.83
C VAL A 286 22.19 -1.09 7.23
N LEU A 287 21.08 -1.38 6.55
CA LEU A 287 20.23 -0.38 5.90
C LEU A 287 19.46 0.50 6.91
N LEU A 288 19.36 0.10 8.18
CA LEU A 288 18.84 0.97 9.25
C LEU A 288 19.71 2.23 9.42
N PHE A 289 21.01 2.09 9.15
CA PHE A 289 22.03 3.10 9.40
C PHE A 289 22.49 3.80 8.12
N ALA A 290 22.69 3.03 7.04
CA ALA A 290 23.33 3.47 5.81
C ALA A 290 22.47 3.10 4.59
N GLN A 291 21.54 3.99 4.26
CA GLN A 291 20.73 3.84 3.06
C GLN A 291 21.61 3.83 1.81
N GLY A 292 21.41 2.84 0.93
CA GLY A 292 22.20 2.70 -0.29
C GLY A 292 23.51 1.92 -0.13
N TYR A 293 23.79 1.33 1.05
CA TYR A 293 24.98 0.49 1.24
C TYR A 293 24.98 -0.73 0.29
N ASP A 294 23.79 -1.28 0.03
CA ASP A 294 23.60 -2.32 -0.98
C ASP A 294 23.05 -1.75 -2.32
N GLY A 295 23.33 -0.46 -2.56
CA GLY A 295 22.87 0.30 -3.71
C GLY A 295 21.43 0.81 -3.59
N LEU A 296 20.97 1.50 -4.62
CA LEU A 296 19.60 2.00 -4.75
C LEU A 296 19.00 1.52 -6.08
N PRO A 297 17.67 1.37 -6.18
CA PRO A 297 17.02 0.95 -7.42
C PRO A 297 16.89 2.08 -8.45
N THR A 298 17.64 3.17 -8.28
CA THR A 298 17.47 4.41 -9.05
C THR A 298 18.50 4.54 -10.17
N ALA A 299 18.23 5.37 -11.18
CA ALA A 299 19.17 5.75 -12.22
C ALA A 299 20.49 6.24 -11.62
N GLY A 300 21.62 5.74 -12.15
CA GLY A 300 22.96 6.02 -11.61
C GLY A 300 23.36 5.19 -10.39
N SER A 301 22.50 4.29 -9.92
CA SER A 301 22.81 3.27 -8.92
C SER A 301 22.42 1.87 -9.42
N TYR A 302 22.67 0.87 -8.60
CA TYR A 302 22.29 -0.52 -8.86
C TYR A 302 21.97 -1.20 -7.54
N TRP A 303 20.77 -1.71 -7.37
CA TRP A 303 20.39 -2.47 -6.18
C TRP A 303 20.93 -3.90 -6.26
N PHE A 304 21.72 -4.31 -5.27
CA PHE A 304 22.32 -5.65 -5.17
C PHE A 304 22.08 -6.29 -3.80
N GLY A 305 21.04 -5.85 -3.07
CA GLY A 305 20.67 -6.43 -1.79
C GLY A 305 20.01 -7.82 -1.93
N PRO A 306 19.71 -8.46 -0.78
CA PRO A 306 19.32 -9.88 -0.75
C PRO A 306 17.92 -10.17 -1.30
N VAL A 307 17.02 -9.18 -1.27
CA VAL A 307 15.63 -9.28 -1.76
C VAL A 307 15.21 -7.96 -2.39
N ASN A 308 13.94 -7.81 -2.78
CA ASN A 308 13.40 -6.54 -3.30
C ASN A 308 13.76 -5.36 -2.37
N TYR A 309 14.26 -4.28 -2.96
CA TYR A 309 14.66 -3.07 -2.25
C TYR A 309 13.64 -2.58 -1.22
N TYR A 310 12.36 -2.50 -1.60
CA TYR A 310 11.31 -1.95 -0.75
C TYR A 310 11.02 -2.82 0.49
N GLU A 311 11.30 -4.12 0.40
CA GLU A 311 11.20 -5.05 1.54
C GLU A 311 12.38 -4.89 2.53
N THR A 312 13.38 -4.07 2.20
CA THR A 312 14.60 -3.86 3.01
C THR A 312 14.93 -2.40 3.29
N ALA A 313 14.13 -1.46 2.76
CA ALA A 313 14.35 -0.03 2.92
C ALA A 313 14.12 0.38 4.39
N ALA A 314 15.16 0.28 5.22
CA ALA A 314 15.02 0.31 6.68
C ALA A 314 15.41 1.63 7.36
N TYR A 315 15.86 2.62 6.60
CA TYR A 315 16.65 3.70 7.18
C TYR A 315 15.83 4.62 8.11
N VAL A 316 16.34 4.85 9.31
CA VAL A 316 15.77 5.81 10.29
C VAL A 316 16.77 6.92 10.63
N GLY A 317 18.07 6.69 10.36
CA GLY A 317 19.15 7.65 10.55
C GLY A 317 19.88 7.52 11.89
N VAL A 318 21.19 7.77 11.85
CA VAL A 318 22.12 7.62 12.98
C VAL A 318 21.71 8.47 14.18
N VAL A 319 21.27 9.72 13.96
CA VAL A 319 20.83 10.61 15.06
C VAL A 319 19.60 10.05 15.75
N ALA A 320 18.61 9.57 15.01
CA ALA A 320 17.42 8.97 15.58
C ALA A 320 17.74 7.72 16.41
N LEU A 321 18.61 6.84 15.92
CA LEU A 321 19.03 5.62 16.60
C LEU A 321 19.79 5.92 17.91
N VAL A 322 20.71 6.88 17.90
CA VAL A 322 21.40 7.32 19.13
C VAL A 322 20.40 7.90 20.12
N CYS A 323 19.47 8.75 19.67
CA CYS A 323 18.46 9.35 20.55
C CYS A 323 17.51 8.30 21.13
N ALA A 324 17.07 7.31 20.34
CA ALA A 324 16.27 6.19 20.81
C ALA A 324 17.02 5.38 21.87
N GLY A 325 18.31 5.10 21.65
CA GLY A 325 19.19 4.46 22.64
C GLY A 325 19.28 5.26 23.94
N VAL A 326 19.44 6.58 23.86
CA VAL A 326 19.43 7.47 25.05
C VAL A 326 18.10 7.37 25.80
N ALA A 327 16.97 7.37 25.09
CA ALA A 327 15.65 7.23 25.69
C ALA A 327 15.52 5.94 26.49
N VAL A 328 15.93 4.80 25.91
CA VAL A 328 15.90 3.49 26.56
C VAL A 328 16.87 3.44 27.74
N LEU A 329 18.15 3.75 27.55
CA LEU A 329 19.19 3.63 28.60
C LEU A 329 18.91 4.51 29.83
N VAL A 330 18.31 5.70 29.63
CA VAL A 330 17.97 6.62 30.72
C VAL A 330 16.57 6.32 31.27
N GLY A 331 15.64 5.94 30.41
CA GLY A 331 14.21 5.90 30.66
C GLY A 331 13.59 4.51 30.78
N TRP A 332 14.34 3.41 30.74
CA TRP A 332 13.78 2.04 30.74
C TRP A 332 12.84 1.72 31.90
N ARG A 333 12.96 2.42 33.03
CA ARG A 333 12.03 2.28 34.17
C ARG A 333 10.70 3.01 33.99
N ARG A 334 10.58 3.86 32.97
CA ARG A 334 9.33 4.52 32.61
C ARG A 334 8.50 3.51 31.81
N PRO A 335 7.29 3.14 32.26
CA PRO A 335 6.51 2.08 31.61
C PRO A 335 6.31 2.27 30.10
N ALA A 336 6.06 3.51 29.66
CA ALA A 336 5.92 3.81 28.23
C ALA A 336 7.21 3.58 27.42
N VAL A 337 8.38 3.88 27.99
CA VAL A 337 9.67 3.64 27.33
C VAL A 337 9.98 2.14 27.31
N ALA A 338 9.65 1.42 28.38
CA ALA A 338 9.77 -0.04 28.41
C ALA A 338 8.92 -0.70 27.32
N GLY A 339 7.65 -0.29 27.19
CA GLY A 339 6.76 -0.79 26.13
C GLY A 339 7.26 -0.49 24.72
N LEU A 340 7.68 0.74 24.45
CA LEU A 340 8.28 1.10 23.16
C LEU A 340 9.57 0.34 22.88
N GLY A 341 10.45 0.17 23.86
CA GLY A 341 11.68 -0.59 23.72
C GLY A 341 11.44 -2.08 23.47
N ALA A 342 10.41 -2.67 24.10
CA ALA A 342 10.01 -4.04 23.83
C ALA A 342 9.42 -4.20 22.43
N ALA A 343 8.63 -3.23 21.93
CA ALA A 343 8.14 -3.25 20.56
C ALA A 343 9.27 -3.15 19.52
N VAL A 344 10.35 -2.41 19.82
CA VAL A 344 11.58 -2.43 19.00
C VAL A 344 12.18 -3.82 18.97
N LEU A 345 12.33 -4.48 20.13
CA LEU A 345 12.86 -5.83 20.21
C LEU A 345 12.01 -6.84 19.44
N VAL A 346 10.68 -6.80 19.62
CA VAL A 346 9.74 -7.66 18.88
C VAL A 346 9.85 -7.39 17.39
N GLY A 347 9.86 -6.13 16.95
CA GLY A 347 10.03 -5.77 15.55
C GLY A 347 11.33 -6.32 14.96
N LEU A 348 12.46 -6.19 15.66
CA LEU A 348 13.74 -6.76 15.22
C LEU A 348 13.69 -8.29 15.10
N LEU A 349 13.06 -8.97 16.06
CA LEU A 349 12.90 -10.43 16.06
C LEU A 349 11.99 -10.94 14.95
N VAL A 350 10.95 -10.17 14.59
CA VAL A 350 10.04 -10.50 13.49
C VAL A 350 10.70 -10.27 12.14
N VAL A 351 11.38 -9.13 11.96
CA VAL A 351 11.97 -8.72 10.67
C VAL A 351 13.21 -9.53 10.32
N TYR A 352 14.13 -9.74 11.27
CA TYR A 352 15.46 -10.28 10.99
C TYR A 352 15.60 -11.72 11.48
N ASP A 353 16.23 -12.56 10.66
CA ASP A 353 16.71 -13.88 11.08
C ASP A 353 17.99 -13.71 11.92
N LEU A 354 17.91 -14.08 13.20
CA LEU A 354 19.03 -14.02 14.14
C LEU A 354 19.98 -15.23 14.03
N GLY A 355 19.72 -16.15 13.11
CA GLY A 355 20.40 -17.45 13.02
C GLY A 355 19.64 -18.55 13.76
N ALA A 356 20.08 -19.80 13.55
CA ALA A 356 19.39 -21.02 14.02
C ALA A 356 18.06 -21.34 13.31
N GLY A 357 17.93 -20.95 12.03
CA GLY A 357 16.80 -21.34 11.18
C GLY A 357 15.51 -20.57 11.48
N ALA A 358 15.59 -19.24 11.71
CA ALA A 358 14.45 -18.34 11.81
C ALA A 358 13.30 -18.77 12.77
N PRO A 359 13.59 -19.16 14.03
CA PRO A 359 12.59 -19.78 14.92
C PRO A 359 11.39 -18.87 15.22
N VAL A 360 11.58 -17.55 15.25
CA VAL A 360 10.49 -16.59 15.46
C VAL A 360 9.56 -16.56 14.26
N GLN A 361 10.11 -16.54 13.05
CA GLN A 361 9.34 -16.52 11.81
C GLN A 361 8.59 -17.83 11.59
N HIS A 362 9.22 -18.97 11.91
CA HIS A 362 8.57 -20.27 11.92
C HIS A 362 7.42 -20.34 12.94
N LEU A 363 7.63 -19.87 14.17
CA LEU A 363 6.55 -19.79 15.17
C LEU A 363 5.36 -18.96 14.66
N LEU A 364 5.62 -17.81 14.04
CA LEU A 364 4.56 -16.95 13.49
C LEU A 364 3.83 -17.65 12.33
N ALA A 365 4.56 -18.37 11.47
CA ALA A 365 3.96 -19.19 10.43
C ALA A 365 3.07 -20.30 11.03
N ASP A 366 3.51 -20.98 12.08
CA ASP A 366 2.80 -22.08 12.74
C ASP A 366 1.49 -21.64 13.43
N VAL A 367 1.44 -20.40 13.94
CA VAL A 367 0.21 -19.82 14.51
C VAL A 367 -0.73 -19.21 13.45
N GLY A 368 -0.48 -19.48 12.16
CA GLY A 368 -1.36 -19.10 11.06
C GLY A 368 -0.99 -17.80 10.35
N LEU A 369 0.19 -17.21 10.61
CA LEU A 369 0.66 -16.00 9.91
C LEU A 369 1.58 -16.33 8.73
N SER A 370 1.53 -17.54 8.20
CA SER A 370 2.34 -17.94 7.04
C SER A 370 2.02 -17.14 5.78
N ALA A 371 0.86 -16.49 5.70
CA ALA A 371 0.48 -15.62 4.58
C ALA A 371 0.86 -14.14 4.79
N VAL A 372 1.61 -13.80 5.84
CA VAL A 372 2.06 -12.43 6.12
C VAL A 372 3.54 -12.27 5.78
N ALA A 373 3.86 -11.26 4.97
CA ALA A 373 5.24 -10.85 4.70
C ALA A 373 5.85 -10.16 5.94
N LEU A 374 6.47 -10.95 6.83
CA LEU A 374 6.92 -10.51 8.15
C LEU A 374 7.94 -9.34 8.11
N GLN A 375 8.76 -9.25 7.06
CA GLN A 375 9.73 -8.18 6.90
C GLN A 375 9.08 -6.78 6.79
N ARG A 376 7.81 -6.68 6.37
CA ARG A 376 7.04 -5.43 6.34
C ARG A 376 6.75 -4.86 7.73
N MET A 377 7.04 -5.61 8.79
CA MET A 377 7.03 -5.13 10.17
C MET A 377 8.01 -3.96 10.37
N GLN A 378 8.95 -3.77 9.46
CA GLN A 378 9.90 -2.67 9.46
C GLN A 378 9.24 -1.29 9.61
N SER A 379 8.14 -0.98 8.92
CA SER A 379 7.48 0.33 9.07
C SER A 379 6.95 0.56 10.50
N VAL A 380 6.50 -0.50 11.17
CA VAL A 380 6.05 -0.45 12.58
C VAL A 380 7.25 -0.33 13.54
N LEU A 381 8.36 -1.00 13.24
CA LEU A 381 9.62 -0.84 13.96
C LEU A 381 10.11 0.61 13.88
N GLU A 382 10.12 1.21 12.70
CA GLU A 382 10.55 2.60 12.49
C GLU A 382 9.63 3.60 13.22
N LEU A 383 8.32 3.35 13.25
CA LEU A 383 7.36 4.13 14.04
C LEU A 383 7.75 4.19 15.52
N VAL A 384 8.01 3.03 16.16
CA VAL A 384 8.34 2.99 17.59
C VAL A 384 9.74 3.54 17.87
N VAL A 385 10.70 3.33 16.96
CA VAL A 385 12.03 3.96 17.03
C VAL A 385 11.92 5.48 16.96
N ALA A 386 11.09 6.02 16.08
CA ALA A 386 10.90 7.46 15.92
C ALA A 386 10.28 8.11 17.17
N VAL A 387 9.30 7.45 17.81
CA VAL A 387 8.73 7.90 19.10
C VAL A 387 9.81 7.90 20.18
N LEU A 388 10.60 6.82 20.30
CA LEU A 388 11.72 6.74 21.24
C LEU A 388 12.76 7.83 20.97
N ALA A 389 13.08 8.09 19.71
CA ALA A 389 14.04 9.11 19.32
C ALA A 389 13.57 10.51 19.73
N GLY A 390 12.27 10.82 19.53
CA GLY A 390 11.65 12.05 20.05
C GLY A 390 11.76 12.17 21.57
N LEU A 391 11.50 11.10 22.32
CA LEU A 391 11.71 11.09 23.78
C LEU A 391 13.18 11.23 24.16
N GLY A 392 14.09 10.69 23.36
CA GLY A 392 15.54 10.84 23.50
C GLY A 392 15.99 12.28 23.39
N ILE A 393 15.50 12.99 22.37
CA ILE A 393 15.72 14.43 22.21
C ILE A 393 15.18 15.20 23.41
N GLU A 394 13.98 14.86 23.92
CA GLU A 394 13.46 15.50 25.13
C GLU A 394 14.40 15.32 26.34
N VAL A 395 14.94 14.12 26.53
CA VAL A 395 15.91 13.84 27.59
C VAL A 395 17.20 14.66 27.40
N LEU A 396 17.71 14.76 26.17
CA LEU A 396 18.89 15.57 25.88
C LEU A 396 18.62 17.06 26.13
N LEU A 397 17.48 17.60 25.68
CA LEU A 397 17.13 19.01 25.85
C LEU A 397 16.96 19.41 27.33
N THR A 398 16.49 18.50 28.17
CA THR A 398 16.13 18.83 29.57
C THR A 398 17.15 18.37 30.59
N ARG A 399 17.87 17.28 30.32
CA ARG A 399 18.68 16.55 31.31
C ARG A 399 20.11 16.27 30.84
N TRP A 400 20.61 16.89 29.77
CA TRP A 400 21.99 16.67 29.27
C TRP A 400 23.10 16.89 30.33
N ARG A 401 22.85 17.71 31.35
CA ARG A 401 23.80 17.95 32.46
C ARG A 401 23.93 16.77 33.41
N GLU A 402 23.05 15.79 33.33
CA GLU A 402 23.15 14.59 34.16
C GLU A 402 24.23 13.64 33.64
N ARG A 403 25.06 13.12 34.55
CA ARG A 403 26.14 12.18 34.21
C ARG A 403 25.60 10.94 33.51
N ARG A 404 24.43 10.44 33.92
CA ARG A 404 23.77 9.28 33.30
C ARG A 404 23.38 9.54 31.85
N VAL A 405 22.85 10.72 31.54
CA VAL A 405 22.46 11.10 30.17
C VAL A 405 23.69 11.22 29.27
N ARG A 406 24.77 11.86 29.73
CA ARG A 406 26.02 11.93 28.96
C ARG A 406 26.66 10.57 28.71
N ARG A 407 26.62 9.67 29.72
CA ARG A 407 27.11 8.30 29.55
C ARG A 407 26.26 7.52 28.55
N ALA A 408 24.94 7.66 28.60
CA ALA A 408 24.05 7.01 27.63
C ALA A 408 24.30 7.54 26.20
N LEU A 409 24.42 8.86 26.03
CA LEU A 409 24.77 9.47 24.74
C LEU A 409 26.13 8.98 24.25
N GLY A 410 27.16 9.01 25.09
CA GLY A 410 28.49 8.52 24.74
C GLY A 410 28.49 7.04 24.36
N ALA A 411 27.83 6.18 25.14
CA ALA A 411 27.73 4.76 24.85
C ALA A 411 27.02 4.48 23.51
N ALA A 412 25.86 5.12 23.29
CA ALA A 412 25.11 4.95 22.04
C ALA A 412 25.90 5.47 20.81
N THR A 413 26.57 6.62 20.94
CA THR A 413 27.45 7.16 19.88
C THR A 413 28.63 6.23 19.60
N VAL A 414 29.28 5.68 20.63
CA VAL A 414 30.41 4.75 20.46
C VAL A 414 29.97 3.46 19.78
N VAL A 415 28.83 2.88 20.16
CA VAL A 415 28.30 1.69 19.51
C VAL A 415 28.09 1.92 18.01
N LEU A 416 27.45 3.04 17.62
CA LEU A 416 27.29 3.36 16.19
C LEU A 416 28.60 3.71 15.49
N ALA A 417 29.56 4.31 16.20
CA ALA A 417 30.90 4.55 15.67
C ALA A 417 31.61 3.25 15.32
N VAL A 418 31.51 2.23 16.19
CA VAL A 418 32.09 0.90 15.94
C VAL A 418 31.40 0.24 14.74
N VAL A 419 30.07 0.30 14.65
CA VAL A 419 29.31 -0.23 13.50
C VAL A 419 29.75 0.47 12.20
N LEU A 420 29.77 1.80 12.16
CA LEU A 420 30.20 2.54 10.97
C LEU A 420 31.66 2.26 10.61
N ALA A 421 32.57 2.18 11.59
CA ALA A 421 33.96 1.82 11.33
C ALA A 421 34.10 0.41 10.75
N ALA A 422 33.31 -0.55 11.22
CA ALA A 422 33.25 -1.89 10.65
C ALA A 422 32.68 -1.91 9.23
N LEU A 423 31.72 -1.04 8.91
CA LEU A 423 31.20 -0.91 7.55
C LEU A 423 32.22 -0.26 6.60
N TRP A 424 32.95 0.76 7.07
CA TRP A 424 34.05 1.39 6.34
C TRP A 424 35.18 0.41 6.04
N SER A 425 35.55 -0.45 7.00
CA SER A 425 36.61 -1.44 6.79
C SER A 425 36.22 -2.56 5.83
N ARG A 426 34.92 -2.79 5.61
CA ARG A 426 34.39 -3.82 4.71
C ARG A 426 34.02 -3.34 3.31
N VAL A 427 34.17 -2.05 3.02
CA VAL A 427 33.81 -1.46 1.71
C VAL A 427 34.49 -2.21 0.55
N GLY A 428 35.80 -2.46 0.65
CA GLY A 428 36.59 -3.08 -0.42
C GLY A 428 36.54 -4.61 -0.47
N SER A 429 36.02 -5.27 0.58
CA SER A 429 36.00 -6.74 0.69
C SER A 429 34.62 -7.35 0.40
N ALA A 430 33.56 -6.57 0.51
CA ALA A 430 32.21 -7.07 0.29
C ALA A 430 31.93 -7.21 -1.22
N ARG A 431 31.51 -8.39 -1.66
CA ARG A 431 31.07 -8.66 -3.04
C ARG A 431 29.54 -8.53 -3.12
N ALA A 432 29.00 -8.44 -4.34
CA ALA A 432 27.56 -8.59 -4.51
C ALA A 432 27.17 -10.03 -4.10
N PRO A 433 26.08 -10.24 -3.35
CA PRO A 433 25.64 -11.56 -2.92
C PRO A 433 25.28 -12.47 -4.10
N VAL A 434 24.85 -11.88 -5.22
CA VAL A 434 24.58 -12.57 -6.49
C VAL A 434 25.30 -11.82 -7.61
N VAL A 435 26.06 -12.54 -8.44
CA VAL A 435 26.75 -12.00 -9.61
C VAL A 435 26.00 -12.43 -10.87
N THR A 436 25.44 -11.46 -11.58
CA THR A 436 24.77 -11.61 -12.87
C THR A 436 25.54 -10.84 -13.95
N ALA A 437 25.23 -11.08 -15.22
CA ALA A 437 25.81 -10.32 -16.33
C ALA A 437 25.55 -8.80 -16.23
N ALA A 438 24.51 -8.38 -15.49
CA ALA A 438 24.18 -6.99 -15.22
C ALA A 438 24.83 -6.42 -13.94
N THR A 439 25.57 -7.23 -13.18
CA THR A 439 26.19 -6.77 -11.93
C THR A 439 27.34 -5.82 -12.23
N PRO A 440 27.38 -4.61 -11.63
CA PRO A 440 28.46 -3.65 -11.83
C PRO A 440 29.83 -4.19 -11.42
N SER A 441 30.89 -3.57 -11.94
CA SER A 441 32.26 -3.86 -11.52
C SER A 441 32.44 -3.63 -10.01
N ALA A 442 33.40 -4.33 -9.41
CA ALA A 442 33.70 -4.19 -7.98
C ALA A 442 34.00 -2.74 -7.57
N SER A 443 34.64 -1.95 -8.45
CA SER A 443 34.93 -0.53 -8.20
C SER A 443 33.68 0.34 -8.14
N VAL A 444 32.63 0.02 -8.92
CA VAL A 444 31.34 0.71 -8.85
C VAL A 444 30.63 0.37 -7.53
N LEU A 445 30.60 -0.90 -7.14
CA LEU A 445 29.98 -1.32 -5.87
C LEU A 445 30.68 -0.67 -4.66
N GLU A 446 32.01 -0.60 -4.68
CA GLU A 446 32.79 0.11 -3.68
C GLU A 446 32.46 1.61 -3.64
N SER A 447 32.36 2.26 -4.80
CA SER A 447 31.99 3.68 -4.89
C SER A 447 30.60 3.95 -4.29
N LEU A 448 29.61 3.12 -4.62
CA LEU A 448 28.25 3.22 -4.07
C LEU A 448 28.25 3.10 -2.54
N ARG A 449 28.98 2.11 -1.99
CA ARG A 449 29.13 1.95 -0.54
C ARG A 449 29.79 3.14 0.13
N ARG A 450 30.90 3.64 -0.42
CA ARG A 450 31.59 4.83 0.14
C ARG A 450 30.66 6.02 0.19
N SER A 451 29.93 6.29 -0.89
CA SER A 451 28.95 7.38 -0.96
C SER A 451 27.83 7.20 0.07
N SER A 452 27.32 5.98 0.26
CA SER A 452 26.26 5.69 1.23
C SER A 452 26.67 5.95 2.69
N LEU A 453 27.96 5.86 3.02
CA LEU A 453 28.48 6.04 4.37
C LEU A 453 28.79 7.50 4.73
N LEU A 454 28.79 8.43 3.76
CA LEU A 454 29.12 9.84 4.01
C LEU A 454 28.15 10.50 4.98
N TRP A 455 26.84 10.38 4.72
CA TRP A 455 25.79 10.95 5.56
C TRP A 455 25.76 10.38 6.99
N PRO A 456 25.80 9.05 7.19
CA PRO A 456 25.92 8.44 8.52
C PRO A 456 27.15 8.92 9.28
N THR A 457 28.30 9.03 8.59
CA THR A 457 29.57 9.48 9.19
C THR A 457 29.50 10.95 9.61
N ALA A 458 28.94 11.82 8.75
CA ALA A 458 28.74 13.24 9.08
C ALA A 458 27.77 13.41 10.26
N SER A 459 26.69 12.64 10.30
CA SER A 459 25.72 12.64 11.40
C SER A 459 26.37 12.21 12.73
N LEU A 460 27.22 11.18 12.68
CA LEU A 460 27.99 10.72 13.84
C LEU A 460 29.00 11.79 14.31
N ALA A 461 29.69 12.47 13.39
CA ALA A 461 30.61 13.55 13.72
C ALA A 461 29.89 14.70 14.45
N VAL A 462 28.70 15.09 14.00
CA VAL A 462 27.87 16.10 14.69
C VAL A 462 27.49 15.62 16.10
N LEU A 463 27.09 14.37 16.27
CA LEU A 463 26.81 13.79 17.60
C LEU A 463 28.04 13.82 18.51
N ALA A 464 29.23 13.51 17.98
CA ALA A 464 30.49 13.55 18.73
C ALA A 464 30.85 14.98 19.17
N VAL A 465 30.69 15.97 18.27
CA VAL A 465 30.88 17.40 18.61
C VAL A 465 29.90 17.82 19.70
N LEU A 466 28.62 17.46 19.59
CA LEU A 466 27.62 17.77 20.60
C LEU A 466 27.92 17.09 21.95
N LEU A 467 28.47 15.88 21.94
CA LEU A 467 28.93 15.21 23.16
C LEU A 467 30.09 15.97 23.81
N VAL A 468 31.09 16.41 23.03
CA VAL A 468 32.22 17.22 23.53
C VAL A 468 31.71 18.55 24.10
N LEU A 469 30.82 19.24 23.38
CA LEU A 469 30.18 20.47 23.87
C LEU A 469 29.37 20.20 25.14
N ALA A 470 28.60 19.11 25.22
CA ALA A 470 27.88 18.74 26.43
C ALA A 470 28.81 18.43 27.63
N VAL A 471 30.06 18.02 27.39
CA VAL A 471 31.07 17.81 28.43
C VAL A 471 31.73 19.12 28.84
N ALA A 472 32.06 19.99 27.88
CA ALA A 472 32.71 21.28 28.11
C ALA A 472 31.79 22.30 28.78
N LEU A 473 30.53 22.36 28.34
CA LEU A 473 29.55 23.36 28.77
C LEU A 473 28.83 22.97 30.08
N ARG A 474 29.16 21.82 30.70
CA ARG A 474 28.44 21.28 31.87
C ARG A 474 28.39 22.21 33.08
N HIS A 475 29.37 23.11 33.20
CA HIS A 475 29.49 24.08 34.28
C HIS A 475 28.88 25.46 33.95
N TRP A 476 28.33 25.64 32.74
CA TRP A 476 27.73 26.91 32.35
C TRP A 476 26.49 27.26 33.20
N PRO A 477 26.19 28.58 33.36
CA PRO A 477 24.95 29.04 33.98
C PRO A 477 23.71 28.47 33.29
N ALA A 478 22.66 28.16 34.06
CA ALA A 478 21.47 27.47 33.58
C ALA A 478 20.75 28.18 32.41
N ALA A 479 20.82 29.51 32.34
CA ALA A 479 20.27 30.28 31.22
C ALA A 479 20.99 29.99 29.90
N ARG A 480 22.33 30.11 29.88
CA ARG A 480 23.16 29.82 28.68
C ARG A 480 23.08 28.35 28.28
N ALA A 481 23.08 27.45 29.27
CA ALA A 481 22.90 26.02 29.06
C ALA A 481 21.57 25.66 28.37
N ARG A 482 20.47 26.34 28.72
CA ARG A 482 19.17 26.15 28.08
C ARG A 482 19.19 26.57 26.61
N VAL A 483 19.78 27.73 26.31
CA VAL A 483 19.92 28.20 24.92
C VAL A 483 20.78 27.24 24.10
N ALA A 484 21.95 26.84 24.61
CA ALA A 484 22.83 25.89 23.94
C ALA A 484 22.14 24.54 23.66
N SER A 485 21.38 24.01 24.62
CA SER A 485 20.63 22.76 24.40
C SER A 485 19.57 22.89 23.31
N ARG A 486 18.87 24.02 23.23
CA ARG A 486 17.87 24.27 22.18
C ARG A 486 18.52 24.37 20.80
N ILE A 487 19.64 25.07 20.69
CA ILE A 487 20.43 25.16 19.45
C ILE A 487 20.89 23.76 19.04
N ALA A 488 21.44 22.97 19.97
CA ALA A 488 21.82 21.59 19.70
C ALA A 488 20.64 20.75 19.19
N GLY A 489 19.46 20.87 19.80
CA GLY A 489 18.25 20.18 19.33
C GLY A 489 17.79 20.62 17.94
N LEU A 490 17.92 21.91 17.60
CA LEU A 490 17.61 22.42 16.26
C LEU A 490 18.63 21.91 15.22
N VAL A 491 19.91 21.84 15.57
CA VAL A 491 20.95 21.25 14.71
C VAL A 491 20.68 19.77 14.47
N LEU A 492 20.33 19.01 15.53
CA LEU A 492 19.98 17.60 15.41
C LEU A 492 18.72 17.40 14.56
N LEU A 493 17.69 18.22 14.74
CA LEU A 493 16.50 18.20 13.89
C LEU A 493 16.86 18.51 12.43
N GLY A 494 17.66 19.56 12.18
CA GLY A 494 18.07 19.96 10.85
C GLY A 494 18.84 18.88 10.11
N ILE A 495 19.90 18.32 10.73
CA ILE A 495 20.72 17.27 10.10
C ILE A 495 19.93 15.97 9.89
N GLN A 496 19.09 15.59 10.85
CA GLN A 496 18.23 14.41 10.72
C GLN A 496 17.23 14.58 9.58
N SER A 497 16.59 15.75 9.50
CA SER A 497 15.59 16.04 8.47
C SER A 497 16.24 16.12 7.09
N ALA A 498 17.42 16.75 6.98
CA ALA A 498 18.19 16.80 5.73
C ALA A 498 18.59 15.40 5.28
N PHE A 499 19.16 14.57 6.18
CA PHE A 499 19.53 13.20 5.86
C PHE A 499 18.33 12.41 5.31
N LEU A 500 17.21 12.39 6.02
CA LEU A 500 16.05 11.60 5.59
C LEU A 500 15.43 12.13 4.29
N LEU A 501 15.42 13.45 4.10
CA LEU A 501 15.01 14.06 2.85
C LEU A 501 15.88 13.56 1.69
N PHE A 502 17.21 13.66 1.79
CA PHE A 502 18.12 13.24 0.71
C PHE A 502 18.19 11.73 0.53
N ALA A 503 17.98 10.95 1.58
CA ALA A 503 17.92 9.49 1.51
C ALA A 503 16.69 8.99 0.75
N GLY A 504 15.58 9.74 0.77
CA GLY A 504 14.29 9.32 0.22
C GLY A 504 13.80 10.07 -1.02
N VAL A 505 14.12 11.35 -1.18
CA VAL A 505 13.54 12.22 -2.23
C VAL A 505 13.78 11.69 -3.64
N GLY A 506 14.93 11.05 -3.86
CA GLY A 506 15.31 10.49 -5.17
C GLY A 506 14.72 9.11 -5.47
N ILE A 507 14.05 8.45 -4.52
CA ILE A 507 13.49 7.09 -4.72
C ILE A 507 12.24 7.15 -5.61
N ASN A 508 11.44 8.20 -5.47
CA ASN A 508 10.16 8.35 -6.17
C ASN A 508 10.37 8.98 -7.56
N SER A 509 9.47 8.63 -8.48
CA SER A 509 9.40 9.19 -9.83
C SER A 509 8.20 10.12 -9.96
N TYR A 510 8.29 11.05 -10.89
CA TYR A 510 7.27 12.04 -11.19
C TYR A 510 7.16 12.23 -12.70
N ALA A 511 5.98 12.63 -13.17
CA ALA A 511 5.73 12.91 -14.57
C ALA A 511 4.66 14.00 -14.75
N HIS A 512 4.79 14.77 -15.83
CA HIS A 512 3.74 15.70 -16.27
C HIS A 512 2.49 14.97 -16.74
N ASP A 513 2.68 13.80 -17.34
CA ASP A 513 1.61 12.95 -17.81
C ASP A 513 1.96 11.49 -17.55
N ALA A 514 1.23 10.88 -16.61
CA ALA A 514 1.43 9.48 -16.26
C ALA A 514 0.91 8.52 -17.35
N TYR A 515 -0.15 8.92 -18.07
CA TYR A 515 -0.85 8.11 -19.07
C TYR A 515 -1.10 8.94 -20.35
N PRO A 516 -0.04 9.22 -21.13
CA PRO A 516 -0.20 9.99 -22.35
C PRO A 516 -1.06 9.25 -23.37
N SER A 517 -1.93 9.99 -24.05
CA SER A 517 -2.70 9.48 -25.18
C SER A 517 -1.82 9.43 -26.42
N THR A 518 -1.52 8.22 -26.90
CA THR A 518 -0.82 8.01 -28.18
C THR A 518 -1.84 7.78 -29.31
N PRO A 519 -1.45 7.90 -30.59
CA PRO A 519 -2.33 7.53 -31.70
C PRO A 519 -2.82 6.08 -31.63
N ALA A 520 -2.00 5.17 -31.09
CA ALA A 520 -2.37 3.78 -30.91
C ALA A 520 -3.50 3.63 -29.86
N VAL A 521 -3.34 4.27 -28.69
CA VAL A 521 -4.38 4.29 -27.65
C VAL A 521 -5.68 4.92 -28.17
N SER A 522 -5.59 6.06 -28.86
CA SER A 522 -6.77 6.73 -29.42
C SER A 522 -7.47 5.89 -30.50
N THR A 523 -6.72 5.11 -31.28
CA THR A 523 -7.30 4.16 -32.25
C THR A 523 -8.05 3.04 -31.54
N VAL A 524 -7.48 2.47 -30.47
CA VAL A 524 -8.17 1.46 -29.65
C VAL A 524 -9.44 2.05 -29.04
N GLN A 525 -9.36 3.22 -28.38
CA GLN A 525 -10.53 3.88 -27.78
C GLN A 525 -11.66 4.13 -28.78
N SER A 526 -11.33 4.62 -29.98
CA SER A 526 -12.32 4.93 -31.01
C SER A 526 -12.93 3.71 -31.68
N VAL A 527 -12.16 2.65 -31.92
CA VAL A 527 -12.63 1.43 -32.62
C VAL A 527 -13.33 0.46 -31.66
N VAL A 528 -12.78 0.28 -30.46
CA VAL A 528 -13.32 -0.67 -29.46
C VAL A 528 -14.50 -0.06 -28.69
N GLY A 529 -14.44 1.25 -28.39
CA GLY A 529 -15.44 1.93 -27.56
C GLY A 529 -15.56 1.27 -26.18
N GLY A 530 -16.78 1.20 -25.64
CA GLY A 530 -17.09 0.50 -24.38
C GLY A 530 -17.24 -1.02 -24.51
N SER A 531 -16.58 -1.64 -25.50
CA SER A 531 -16.63 -3.09 -25.69
C SER A 531 -15.40 -3.76 -25.08
N LEU A 532 -15.55 -5.00 -24.61
CA LEU A 532 -14.43 -5.72 -24.00
C LEU A 532 -13.35 -6.10 -25.03
N LEU A 533 -12.12 -5.64 -24.79
CA LEU A 533 -10.91 -5.99 -25.53
C LEU A 533 -10.25 -7.24 -24.94
N GLY A 534 -9.88 -8.17 -25.80
CA GLY A 534 -9.03 -9.31 -25.47
C GLY A 534 -7.70 -9.23 -26.20
N LEU A 535 -6.73 -9.98 -25.71
CA LEU A 535 -5.38 -10.02 -26.26
C LEU A 535 -5.10 -11.41 -26.80
N ASP A 536 -4.51 -11.52 -27.98
CA ASP A 536 -4.03 -12.78 -28.54
C ASP A 536 -2.50 -12.72 -28.61
N GLY A 537 -1.85 -13.15 -27.52
CA GLY A 537 -0.41 -12.99 -27.34
C GLY A 537 0.17 -13.75 -26.15
N ALA A 538 1.45 -14.13 -26.25
CA ALA A 538 2.22 -14.52 -25.07
C ALA A 538 2.59 -13.25 -24.29
N ASN A 539 1.65 -12.76 -23.49
CA ASN A 539 1.78 -11.45 -22.85
C ASN A 539 2.79 -11.41 -21.71
N THR A 540 3.31 -12.57 -21.33
CA THR A 540 4.18 -12.77 -20.19
C THR A 540 5.21 -13.84 -20.52
N THR A 541 6.45 -13.61 -20.13
CA THR A 541 7.51 -14.63 -20.19
C THR A 541 7.91 -15.09 -18.79
N CYS A 542 8.31 -16.36 -18.66
CA CYS A 542 8.89 -16.91 -17.45
C CYS A 542 10.41 -17.02 -17.62
N ASP A 543 11.20 -16.59 -16.64
CA ASP A 543 12.66 -16.69 -16.70
C ASP A 543 13.09 -18.17 -16.70
N GLY A 544 13.52 -18.74 -17.84
CA GLY A 544 13.93 -20.15 -17.93
C GLY A 544 12.87 -21.13 -18.45
N GLY A 545 11.70 -20.63 -18.88
CA GLY A 545 10.64 -21.42 -19.52
C GLY A 545 9.69 -22.14 -18.55
N ALA A 546 8.52 -22.55 -19.02
CA ALA A 546 7.46 -23.15 -18.18
C ALA A 546 7.91 -24.43 -17.42
N ALA A 547 8.96 -25.10 -17.89
CA ALA A 547 9.50 -26.31 -17.29
C ALA A 547 10.52 -26.06 -16.15
N SER A 548 11.02 -24.84 -15.96
CA SER A 548 12.08 -24.54 -14.97
C SER A 548 11.56 -24.25 -13.56
N GLY A 549 10.23 -24.21 -13.36
CA GLY A 549 9.62 -23.79 -12.09
C GLY A 549 9.93 -22.33 -11.71
N ALA A 550 10.41 -21.52 -12.67
CA ALA A 550 10.84 -20.16 -12.43
C ALA A 550 9.75 -19.13 -12.72
N TYR A 551 9.88 -17.98 -12.05
CA TYR A 551 8.90 -16.91 -11.94
C TYR A 551 8.35 -16.45 -13.30
N CYS A 552 7.07 -16.71 -13.55
CA CYS A 552 6.27 -15.96 -14.52
C CYS A 552 5.68 -14.76 -13.76
N GLY A 553 5.91 -13.53 -14.22
CA GLY A 553 5.47 -12.39 -13.42
C GLY A 553 5.33 -11.07 -14.19
N VAL A 554 4.54 -10.19 -13.59
CA VAL A 554 4.28 -8.78 -13.88
C VAL A 554 5.46 -8.01 -14.51
N ARG A 555 6.69 -8.28 -14.05
CA ARG A 555 7.93 -7.60 -14.50
C ARG A 555 8.42 -8.00 -15.88
N TYR A 556 7.82 -9.04 -16.47
CA TYR A 556 8.15 -9.59 -17.78
C TYR A 556 6.96 -9.50 -18.73
N TRP A 557 6.15 -8.45 -18.58
CA TRP A 557 5.17 -8.10 -19.60
C TRP A 557 5.91 -7.73 -20.88
N THR A 558 5.98 -8.69 -21.80
CA THR A 558 6.51 -8.55 -23.16
C THR A 558 5.37 -8.44 -24.18
N GLY A 559 4.16 -8.21 -23.67
CA GLY A 559 2.91 -8.50 -24.34
C GLY A 559 2.36 -7.42 -25.24
N ILE A 560 1.27 -7.81 -25.86
CA ILE A 560 0.39 -7.04 -26.73
C ILE A 560 -0.62 -6.31 -25.88
N GLY A 561 -1.11 -5.15 -26.32
CA GLY A 561 -2.08 -4.37 -25.54
C GLY A 561 -1.46 -3.63 -24.37
N LEU A 562 -2.29 -3.21 -23.41
CA LEU A 562 -1.86 -2.49 -22.21
C LEU A 562 -1.47 -3.48 -21.11
N TYR A 563 -0.56 -3.06 -20.24
CA TYR A 563 -0.39 -3.78 -18.98
C TYR A 563 -1.71 -3.70 -18.20
N PRO A 564 -2.22 -4.78 -17.58
CA PRO A 564 -3.54 -4.76 -16.94
C PRO A 564 -3.67 -3.69 -15.85
N GLU A 565 -4.87 -3.14 -15.70
CA GLU A 565 -5.21 -1.91 -14.97
C GLU A 565 -4.70 -0.61 -15.60
N MET A 566 -3.62 -0.61 -16.41
CA MET A 566 -3.22 0.62 -17.14
C MET A 566 -4.23 1.02 -18.24
N ASN A 567 -5.20 0.16 -18.54
CA ASN A 567 -6.37 0.46 -19.37
C ASN A 567 -7.38 1.42 -18.69
N ILE A 568 -7.39 1.47 -17.35
CA ILE A 568 -8.35 2.26 -16.57
C ILE A 568 -8.27 3.76 -16.88
N PRO A 569 -7.09 4.43 -16.84
CA PRO A 569 -7.01 5.86 -17.14
C PRO A 569 -7.43 6.22 -18.57
N TYR A 570 -7.44 5.24 -19.47
CA TYR A 570 -7.89 5.39 -20.85
C TYR A 570 -9.37 5.01 -21.06
N GLY A 571 -10.06 4.48 -20.05
CA GLY A 571 -11.44 4.02 -20.16
C GLY A 571 -11.62 2.88 -21.17
N ILE A 572 -10.62 2.00 -21.29
CA ILE A 572 -10.66 0.82 -22.17
C ILE A 572 -11.05 -0.39 -21.32
N ASP A 573 -12.12 -1.10 -21.68
CA ASP A 573 -12.47 -2.39 -21.08
C ASP A 573 -11.50 -3.46 -21.57
N GLU A 574 -10.78 -4.13 -20.67
CA GLU A 574 -9.82 -5.19 -21.03
C GLU A 574 -10.06 -6.47 -20.22
N LEU A 575 -10.04 -7.63 -20.89
CA LEU A 575 -10.22 -8.93 -20.22
C LEU A 575 -9.05 -9.29 -19.29
N ALA A 576 -7.86 -8.74 -19.54
CA ALA A 576 -6.74 -8.95 -18.65
C ALA A 576 -6.91 -8.11 -17.37
N VAL A 577 -6.46 -8.65 -16.23
CA VAL A 577 -6.64 -8.04 -14.91
C VAL A 577 -5.43 -8.34 -14.03
N HIS A 578 -4.98 -7.34 -13.27
CA HIS A 578 -3.93 -7.45 -12.27
C HIS A 578 -4.43 -6.94 -10.93
N ASP A 579 -5.14 -7.81 -10.20
CA ASP A 579 -5.78 -7.47 -8.94
C ASP A 579 -5.70 -8.64 -7.94
N PRO A 580 -5.34 -8.41 -6.67
CA PRO A 580 -5.26 -9.48 -5.67
C PRO A 580 -6.63 -10.12 -5.34
N THR A 581 -7.74 -9.47 -5.68
CA THR A 581 -9.11 -9.94 -5.43
C THR A 581 -9.70 -10.81 -6.54
N ILE A 582 -8.94 -11.05 -7.64
CA ILE A 582 -9.37 -11.95 -8.71
C ILE A 582 -9.83 -13.28 -8.07
N PRO A 583 -11.05 -13.76 -8.37
CA PRO A 583 -11.52 -15.03 -7.88
C PRO A 583 -10.62 -16.18 -8.32
N GLN A 584 -10.32 -17.14 -7.44
CA GLN A 584 -9.51 -18.31 -7.81
C GLN A 584 -10.12 -19.09 -9.01
N ALA A 585 -11.44 -19.04 -9.17
CA ALA A 585 -12.14 -19.71 -10.23
C ALA A 585 -11.85 -19.17 -11.63
N TYR A 586 -11.42 -17.90 -11.79
CA TYR A 586 -10.96 -17.37 -13.08
C TYR A 586 -9.82 -18.21 -13.67
N PHE A 587 -8.85 -18.57 -12.82
CA PHE A 587 -7.69 -19.35 -13.22
C PHE A 587 -8.06 -20.79 -13.58
N GLY A 588 -9.03 -21.39 -12.86
CA GLY A 588 -9.51 -22.75 -13.14
C GLY A 588 -10.55 -22.84 -14.27
N ALA A 589 -11.24 -21.76 -14.59
CA ALA A 589 -12.26 -21.72 -15.64
C ALA A 589 -11.65 -21.46 -17.03
N TRP A 590 -10.37 -21.06 -17.09
CA TRP A 590 -9.68 -20.91 -18.36
C TRP A 590 -9.38 -22.30 -18.97
N PRO A 591 -9.81 -22.58 -20.22
CA PRO A 591 -9.75 -23.93 -20.79
C PRO A 591 -8.35 -24.33 -21.28
N VAL A 592 -7.35 -23.45 -21.18
CA VAL A 592 -5.95 -23.74 -21.48
C VAL A 592 -5.20 -23.90 -20.15
N PRO A 593 -4.66 -25.10 -19.85
CA PRO A 593 -3.81 -25.31 -18.67
C PRO A 593 -2.66 -24.29 -18.63
N ASP A 594 -2.33 -23.79 -17.43
CA ASP A 594 -1.18 -22.91 -17.15
C ASP A 594 -1.22 -21.46 -17.72
N ALA A 595 -2.28 -21.04 -18.43
CA ALA A 595 -2.43 -19.64 -18.88
C ALA A 595 -2.77 -18.66 -17.74
N GLY A 596 -3.22 -19.20 -16.61
CA GLY A 596 -3.33 -18.52 -15.33
C GLY A 596 -1.99 -18.56 -14.62
N GLN A 597 -1.10 -17.62 -14.92
CA GLN A 597 0.31 -17.68 -14.53
C GLN A 597 0.50 -17.86 -13.02
N VAL A 598 1.07 -19.00 -12.67
CA VAL A 598 1.49 -19.32 -11.32
C VAL A 598 2.75 -18.50 -11.01
N SER A 599 2.60 -17.37 -10.31
CA SER A 599 3.72 -16.71 -9.65
C SER A 599 3.95 -17.37 -8.29
N PRO A 600 5.21 -17.60 -7.87
CA PRO A 600 5.55 -18.06 -6.50
C PRO A 600 5.03 -17.16 -5.38
N VAL A 601 4.59 -15.93 -5.70
CA VAL A 601 4.01 -14.96 -4.76
C VAL A 601 2.46 -14.94 -4.79
N GLY A 602 1.83 -15.80 -5.60
CA GLY A 602 0.38 -15.96 -5.72
C GLY A 602 -0.20 -15.61 -7.10
N LEU A 603 -1.45 -16.04 -7.34
CA LEU A 603 -2.23 -15.75 -8.54
C LEU A 603 -2.87 -14.35 -8.42
N ASN A 604 -2.24 -13.31 -8.94
CA ASN A 604 -2.82 -11.95 -8.96
C ASN A 604 -2.88 -11.32 -10.35
N LEU A 605 -2.38 -12.00 -11.39
CA LEU A 605 -2.40 -11.53 -12.78
C LEU A 605 -3.10 -12.58 -13.65
N PHE A 606 -4.18 -12.18 -14.31
CA PHE A 606 -4.89 -13.00 -15.29
C PHE A 606 -4.86 -12.28 -16.64
N ALA A 607 -4.06 -12.79 -17.59
CA ALA A 607 -3.88 -12.17 -18.90
C ALA A 607 -3.92 -13.24 -20.01
N PRO A 608 -5.10 -13.83 -20.29
CA PRO A 608 -5.21 -14.97 -21.19
C PRO A 608 -5.09 -14.59 -22.68
N SER A 609 -4.63 -15.53 -23.51
CA SER A 609 -4.69 -15.43 -24.98
C SER A 609 -6.09 -15.77 -25.51
N VAL A 610 -6.75 -14.85 -26.21
CA VAL A 610 -8.05 -15.04 -26.85
C VAL A 610 -7.86 -15.36 -28.34
N ASP A 611 -7.54 -16.61 -28.65
CA ASP A 611 -7.14 -17.05 -30.01
C ASP A 611 -8.27 -17.62 -30.87
N SER A 612 -9.51 -17.64 -30.35
CA SER A 612 -10.65 -18.23 -31.05
C SER A 612 -11.96 -17.49 -30.81
N VAL A 613 -12.86 -17.54 -31.80
CA VAL A 613 -14.22 -16.99 -31.69
C VAL A 613 -15.00 -17.64 -30.54
N ALA A 614 -14.74 -18.92 -30.24
CA ALA A 614 -15.37 -19.62 -29.13
C ALA A 614 -14.98 -19.02 -27.77
N LEU A 615 -13.68 -18.80 -27.53
CA LEU A 615 -13.17 -18.15 -26.32
C LEU A 615 -13.67 -16.71 -26.21
N ALA A 616 -13.60 -15.97 -27.31
CA ALA A 616 -14.06 -14.60 -27.33
C ALA A 616 -15.55 -14.50 -26.96
N ARG A 617 -16.40 -15.37 -27.51
CA ARG A 617 -17.84 -15.42 -27.18
C ARG A 617 -18.11 -15.92 -25.77
N LEU A 618 -17.29 -16.81 -25.22
CA LEU A 618 -17.40 -17.27 -23.84
C LEU A 618 -17.28 -16.08 -22.88
N TYR A 619 -16.24 -15.25 -23.03
CA TYR A 619 -15.97 -14.10 -22.16
C TYR A 619 -16.57 -12.77 -22.63
N GLY A 620 -17.22 -12.74 -23.80
CA GLY A 620 -17.85 -11.52 -24.33
C GLY A 620 -16.89 -10.52 -24.95
N VAL A 621 -15.68 -10.97 -25.28
CA VAL A 621 -14.64 -10.19 -25.95
C VAL A 621 -15.11 -9.86 -27.37
N ALA A 622 -15.40 -8.58 -27.61
CA ALA A 622 -15.90 -8.12 -28.91
C ALA A 622 -14.76 -7.79 -29.87
N TYR A 623 -13.59 -7.45 -29.35
CA TYR A 623 -12.40 -7.13 -30.12
C TYR A 623 -11.18 -7.88 -29.59
N VAL A 624 -10.30 -8.34 -30.48
CA VAL A 624 -9.06 -9.01 -30.13
C VAL A 624 -7.90 -8.30 -30.81
N LEU A 625 -6.93 -7.84 -30.01
CA LEU A 625 -5.66 -7.33 -30.52
C LEU A 625 -4.67 -8.50 -30.62
N ALA A 626 -4.28 -8.85 -31.84
CA ALA A 626 -3.40 -10.00 -32.08
C ALA A 626 -1.94 -9.58 -32.27
N GLY A 627 -1.06 -10.36 -31.67
CA GLY A 627 0.35 -10.06 -31.63
C GLY A 627 1.13 -10.21 -32.92
N PRO A 628 2.36 -9.65 -32.94
CA PRO A 628 3.23 -9.72 -34.11
C PRO A 628 3.47 -11.17 -34.54
N GLY A 629 3.29 -11.45 -35.83
CA GLY A 629 3.54 -12.77 -36.41
C GLY A 629 2.52 -13.85 -36.07
N ARG A 630 1.44 -13.55 -35.33
CA ARG A 630 0.33 -14.50 -35.14
C ARG A 630 -0.58 -14.53 -36.37
N PRO A 631 -1.02 -15.72 -36.81
CA PRO A 631 -1.96 -15.83 -37.93
C PRO A 631 -3.30 -15.19 -37.55
N ALA A 632 -4.04 -14.69 -38.54
CA ALA A 632 -5.37 -14.16 -38.31
C ALA A 632 -6.27 -15.25 -37.68
N PRO A 633 -6.83 -15.02 -36.47
CA PRO A 633 -7.69 -16.00 -35.83
C PRO A 633 -8.91 -16.32 -36.71
N PRO A 634 -9.17 -17.59 -37.06
CA PRO A 634 -10.26 -17.94 -37.96
C PRO A 634 -11.62 -17.44 -37.48
N GLY A 635 -12.35 -16.76 -38.36
CA GLY A 635 -13.70 -16.24 -38.09
C GLY A 635 -13.75 -14.86 -37.41
N MET A 636 -12.61 -14.24 -37.12
CA MET A 636 -12.53 -12.84 -36.71
C MET A 636 -12.30 -11.92 -37.93
N ARG A 637 -12.79 -10.68 -37.89
CA ARG A 637 -12.70 -9.71 -38.99
C ARG A 637 -11.71 -8.59 -38.66
N PRO A 638 -10.67 -8.34 -39.47
CA PRO A 638 -9.76 -7.22 -39.21
C PRO A 638 -10.49 -5.89 -39.36
N VAL A 639 -10.26 -4.95 -38.44
CA VAL A 639 -10.94 -3.64 -38.41
C VAL A 639 -9.97 -2.45 -38.30
N ALA A 640 -8.78 -2.64 -37.74
CA ALA A 640 -7.76 -1.61 -37.65
C ALA A 640 -6.36 -2.21 -37.50
N THR A 641 -5.34 -1.38 -37.74
CA THR A 641 -3.94 -1.66 -37.38
C THR A 641 -3.53 -0.69 -36.28
N VAL A 642 -3.03 -1.21 -35.16
CA VAL A 642 -2.67 -0.45 -33.96
C VAL A 642 -1.23 -0.77 -33.61
N ALA A 643 -0.34 0.23 -33.66
CA ALA A 643 1.09 0.05 -33.35
C ALA A 643 1.79 -1.10 -34.12
N GLY A 644 1.31 -1.43 -35.32
CA GLY A 644 1.82 -2.54 -36.15
C GLY A 644 1.12 -3.89 -35.91
N GLU A 645 0.21 -3.97 -34.94
CA GLU A 645 -0.60 -5.14 -34.61
C GLU A 645 -1.99 -5.03 -35.24
N THR A 646 -2.64 -6.16 -35.52
CA THR A 646 -3.97 -6.16 -36.15
C THR A 646 -5.04 -6.29 -35.08
N LEU A 647 -6.00 -5.35 -35.08
CA LEU A 647 -7.19 -5.40 -34.26
C LEU A 647 -8.31 -6.08 -35.04
N TYR A 648 -8.90 -7.11 -34.46
CA TYR A 648 -10.00 -7.86 -35.04
C TYR A 648 -11.30 -7.65 -34.27
N GLU A 649 -12.41 -7.55 -34.97
CA GLU A 649 -13.76 -7.69 -34.40
C GLU A 649 -14.17 -9.16 -34.39
N VAL A 650 -14.88 -9.58 -33.34
CA VAL A 650 -15.44 -10.92 -33.17
C VAL A 650 -16.96 -10.90 -33.38
N PRO A 651 -17.47 -11.37 -34.54
CA PRO A 651 -18.90 -11.34 -34.83
C PRO A 651 -19.74 -12.12 -33.81
N GLY A 652 -20.76 -11.46 -33.27
CA GLY A 652 -21.71 -12.05 -32.32
C GLY A 652 -21.17 -12.23 -30.90
N SER A 653 -19.95 -11.76 -30.59
CA SER A 653 -19.46 -11.69 -29.22
C SER A 653 -19.89 -10.39 -28.55
N ARG A 654 -20.55 -10.50 -27.39
CA ARG A 654 -21.12 -9.38 -26.63
C ARG A 654 -21.13 -9.74 -25.14
N ARG A 655 -21.13 -8.72 -24.27
CA ARG A 655 -21.21 -8.88 -22.80
C ARG A 655 -22.50 -9.56 -22.31
N PHE A 656 -23.61 -9.42 -23.05
CA PHE A 656 -24.90 -10.02 -22.73
C PHE A 656 -25.46 -10.76 -23.95
N THR A 657 -25.74 -12.06 -23.83
CA THR A 657 -26.36 -12.84 -24.91
C THR A 657 -27.30 -13.92 -24.38
N PHE A 658 -28.36 -14.23 -25.13
CA PHE A 658 -29.20 -15.38 -24.85
C PHE A 658 -28.55 -16.69 -25.34
N ALA A 659 -28.79 -17.79 -24.63
CA ALA A 659 -28.34 -19.12 -25.05
C ALA A 659 -28.84 -19.45 -26.48
N GLY A 660 -27.96 -19.98 -27.33
CA GLY A 660 -28.28 -20.31 -28.73
C GLY A 660 -28.08 -19.17 -29.75
N ALA A 661 -27.69 -17.95 -29.33
CA ALA A 661 -27.48 -16.81 -30.23
C ALA A 661 -26.12 -16.77 -30.98
N GLY A 662 -25.27 -17.79 -30.85
CA GLY A 662 -23.87 -17.80 -31.30
C GLY A 662 -23.60 -18.11 -32.79
N GLY A 663 -24.60 -18.12 -33.67
CA GLY A 663 -24.42 -18.39 -35.11
C GLY A 663 -24.24 -17.12 -35.95
N ALA A 664 -23.53 -17.22 -37.09
CA ALA A 664 -23.38 -16.13 -38.08
C ALA A 664 -24.71 -15.67 -38.73
N ARG A 665 -25.81 -16.39 -38.47
CA ARG A 665 -27.19 -15.93 -38.63
C ARG A 665 -27.76 -15.82 -37.23
N GLY A 666 -27.76 -14.59 -36.70
CA GLY A 666 -28.19 -14.30 -35.34
C GLY A 666 -29.67 -14.60 -35.09
N GLU A 667 -30.04 -14.49 -33.82
CA GLU A 667 -31.41 -14.55 -33.29
C GLU A 667 -32.02 -15.97 -33.21
N GLY A 668 -31.96 -16.57 -32.02
CA GLY A 668 -32.88 -17.64 -31.66
C GLY A 668 -34.31 -17.10 -31.66
N ALA A 669 -35.26 -17.90 -32.17
CA ALA A 669 -36.64 -17.54 -32.52
C ALA A 669 -37.57 -17.11 -31.35
N GLY A 670 -37.04 -16.51 -30.29
CA GLY A 670 -37.84 -16.07 -29.14
C GLY A 670 -37.15 -15.19 -28.10
N ALA A 671 -35.86 -14.84 -28.21
CA ALA A 671 -35.23 -13.90 -27.28
C ALA A 671 -34.05 -13.13 -27.89
N ARG A 672 -33.97 -11.82 -27.65
CA ARG A 672 -32.85 -10.98 -28.11
C ARG A 672 -32.55 -9.82 -27.17
N VAL A 673 -31.28 -9.44 -27.11
CA VAL A 673 -30.82 -8.19 -26.47
C VAL A 673 -30.95 -7.07 -27.51
N LEU A 674 -31.59 -5.97 -27.12
CA LEU A 674 -31.85 -4.80 -27.96
C LEU A 674 -30.78 -3.72 -27.73
N ALA A 675 -30.50 -3.43 -26.46
CA ALA A 675 -29.54 -2.43 -26.04
C ALA A 675 -29.00 -2.79 -24.66
N VAL A 676 -27.82 -2.29 -24.35
CA VAL A 676 -27.22 -2.36 -23.02
C VAL A 676 -26.75 -0.96 -22.68
N SER A 677 -27.12 -0.50 -21.49
CA SER A 677 -26.58 0.71 -20.90
C SER A 677 -25.94 0.39 -19.55
N HIS A 678 -24.94 1.16 -19.20
CA HIS A 678 -24.19 1.05 -17.96
C HIS A 678 -24.28 2.41 -17.23
N PRO A 679 -25.46 2.72 -16.62
CA PRO A 679 -25.72 4.03 -16.01
C PRO A 679 -24.89 4.35 -14.76
N GLY A 680 -24.11 3.38 -14.28
CA GLY A 680 -23.11 3.53 -13.23
C GLY A 680 -22.32 2.24 -13.10
N ASP A 681 -21.14 2.28 -12.49
CA ASP A 681 -20.15 1.19 -12.61
C ASP A 681 -20.68 -0.13 -12.00
N ALA A 682 -21.45 -0.02 -10.92
CA ALA A 682 -22.11 -1.13 -10.24
C ALA A 682 -23.50 -1.48 -10.81
N ARG A 683 -23.92 -1.00 -11.99
CA ARG A 683 -25.30 -1.20 -12.49
C ARG A 683 -25.40 -1.34 -14.01
N TYR A 684 -25.90 -2.48 -14.49
CA TYR A 684 -26.23 -2.69 -15.91
C TYR A 684 -27.73 -2.69 -16.15
N VAL A 685 -28.18 -2.07 -17.24
CA VAL A 685 -29.56 -2.12 -17.73
C VAL A 685 -29.55 -2.71 -19.13
N VAL A 686 -30.19 -3.88 -19.28
CA VAL A 686 -30.23 -4.67 -20.50
C VAL A 686 -31.65 -4.65 -21.03
N ASP A 687 -31.86 -3.96 -22.16
CA ASP A 687 -33.14 -3.99 -22.86
C ASP A 687 -33.22 -5.26 -23.69
N VAL A 688 -34.30 -6.01 -23.50
CA VAL A 688 -34.49 -7.34 -24.08
C VAL A 688 -35.87 -7.45 -24.71
N ARG A 689 -36.02 -8.40 -25.64
CA ARG A 689 -37.32 -8.88 -26.09
C ARG A 689 -37.34 -10.38 -25.90
N VAL A 690 -38.25 -10.88 -25.07
CA VAL A 690 -38.31 -12.30 -24.69
C VAL A 690 -39.71 -12.84 -24.91
N ALA A 691 -39.91 -13.66 -25.93
CA ALA A 691 -41.17 -14.32 -26.28
C ALA A 691 -41.40 -15.62 -25.49
N ARG A 692 -40.34 -16.29 -25.05
CA ARG A 692 -40.40 -17.50 -24.20
C ARG A 692 -39.32 -17.42 -23.12
N PRO A 693 -39.53 -18.00 -21.92
CA PRO A 693 -38.52 -18.04 -20.88
C PRO A 693 -37.17 -18.50 -21.46
N SER A 694 -36.13 -17.69 -21.30
CA SER A 694 -34.84 -17.89 -21.97
C SER A 694 -33.70 -17.51 -21.06
N THR A 695 -32.60 -18.26 -21.10
CA THR A 695 -31.42 -17.98 -20.29
C THR A 695 -30.57 -16.89 -20.91
N LEU A 696 -30.38 -15.79 -20.18
CA LEU A 696 -29.46 -14.71 -20.51
C LEU A 696 -28.12 -14.98 -19.80
N THR A 697 -27.05 -15.14 -20.58
CA THR A 697 -25.68 -15.22 -20.06
C THR A 697 -25.06 -13.82 -20.01
N MET A 698 -24.44 -13.52 -18.88
CA MET A 698 -23.93 -12.21 -18.51
C MET A 698 -22.44 -12.36 -18.22
N ARG A 699 -21.58 -11.80 -19.07
CA ARG A 699 -20.13 -11.82 -18.85
C ARG A 699 -19.74 -10.72 -17.88
N VAL A 700 -20.10 -10.99 -16.64
CA VAL A 700 -19.81 -10.22 -15.45
C VAL A 700 -19.39 -11.23 -14.40
N THR A 701 -18.28 -10.97 -13.74
CA THR A 701 -17.68 -11.85 -12.72
C THR A 701 -18.68 -12.21 -11.64
N ASP A 702 -18.80 -13.51 -11.36
CA ASP A 702 -19.67 -14.06 -10.32
C ASP A 702 -19.02 -13.90 -8.93
N VAL A 703 -19.27 -12.75 -8.31
CA VAL A 703 -18.89 -12.47 -6.92
C VAL A 703 -20.11 -12.12 -6.06
N PRO A 704 -20.10 -12.43 -4.75
CA PRO A 704 -21.24 -12.18 -3.88
C PRO A 704 -21.64 -10.70 -3.83
N GLY A 705 -22.95 -10.42 -3.97
CA GLY A 705 -23.52 -9.07 -3.96
C GLY A 705 -24.18 -8.62 -5.26
N TRP A 706 -24.16 -9.44 -6.32
CA TRP A 706 -24.96 -9.16 -7.52
C TRP A 706 -26.43 -9.52 -7.31
N HIS A 707 -27.30 -8.63 -7.79
CA HIS A 707 -28.74 -8.81 -7.82
C HIS A 707 -29.28 -8.51 -9.21
N ALA A 708 -30.22 -9.32 -9.67
CA ALA A 708 -30.84 -9.16 -10.98
C ALA A 708 -32.36 -9.04 -10.85
N THR A 709 -32.98 -8.17 -11.65
CA THR A 709 -34.44 -8.02 -11.70
C THR A 709 -34.96 -7.96 -13.13
N ALA A 710 -36.17 -8.47 -13.37
CA ALA A 710 -36.92 -8.33 -14.61
C ALA A 710 -38.27 -7.68 -14.32
N GLY A 711 -38.51 -6.49 -14.89
CA GLY A 711 -39.75 -5.73 -14.62
C GLY A 711 -40.00 -5.44 -13.13
N GLY A 712 -38.92 -5.32 -12.33
CA GLY A 712 -38.97 -5.10 -10.88
C GLY A 712 -39.04 -6.36 -10.01
N ALA A 713 -39.29 -7.54 -10.59
CA ALA A 713 -39.25 -8.81 -9.86
C ALA A 713 -37.82 -9.37 -9.82
N GLU A 714 -37.40 -9.91 -8.66
CA GLU A 714 -36.08 -10.49 -8.46
C GLU A 714 -35.89 -11.78 -9.28
N LEU A 715 -34.71 -11.93 -9.87
CA LEU A 715 -34.29 -13.11 -10.61
C LEU A 715 -33.22 -13.86 -9.82
N VAL A 716 -33.28 -15.19 -9.88
CA VAL A 716 -32.21 -16.04 -9.34
C VAL A 716 -31.02 -16.00 -10.30
N ILE A 717 -29.87 -15.59 -9.78
CA ILE A 717 -28.60 -15.65 -10.50
C ILE A 717 -28.02 -17.07 -10.37
N HIS A 718 -27.65 -17.64 -11.51
CA HIS A 718 -26.99 -18.93 -11.62
C HIS A 718 -25.57 -18.75 -12.15
N ARG A 719 -24.63 -19.52 -11.61
CA ARG A 719 -23.26 -19.57 -12.11
C ARG A 719 -23.21 -20.15 -13.52
N ALA A 720 -22.47 -19.48 -14.40
CA ALA A 720 -22.21 -19.88 -15.78
C ALA A 720 -20.71 -20.25 -15.97
N PRO A 721 -20.36 -20.98 -17.04
CA PRO A 721 -18.96 -21.28 -17.36
C PRO A 721 -18.11 -20.00 -17.48
N GLY A 722 -16.85 -20.07 -17.05
CA GLY A 722 -15.94 -18.89 -17.05
C GLY A 722 -15.96 -18.06 -15.76
N ASP A 723 -16.61 -18.55 -14.69
CA ASP A 723 -16.86 -17.79 -13.46
C ASP A 723 -17.74 -16.55 -13.69
N LEU A 724 -18.76 -16.73 -14.53
CA LEU A 724 -19.68 -15.71 -15.00
C LEU A 724 -21.09 -15.97 -14.47
N MET A 725 -22.03 -15.07 -14.76
CA MET A 725 -23.40 -15.15 -14.29
C MET A 725 -24.41 -15.46 -15.41
N SER A 726 -25.55 -16.03 -15.04
CA SER A 726 -26.71 -16.19 -15.93
C SER A 726 -28.02 -16.10 -15.17
N VAL A 727 -29.09 -15.71 -15.86
CA VAL A 727 -30.45 -15.64 -15.30
C VAL A 727 -31.46 -16.20 -16.28
N VAL A 728 -32.52 -16.83 -15.77
CA VAL A 728 -33.68 -17.22 -16.59
C VAL A 728 -34.62 -16.02 -16.69
N VAL A 729 -34.72 -15.42 -17.87
CA VAL A 729 -35.55 -14.23 -18.10
C VAL A 729 -36.96 -14.67 -18.51
N PRO A 730 -38.02 -14.26 -17.79
CA PRO A 730 -39.40 -14.61 -18.14
C PRO A 730 -39.85 -14.07 -19.50
N SER A 731 -40.82 -14.73 -20.12
CA SER A 731 -41.51 -14.20 -21.30
C SER A 731 -42.21 -12.87 -21.00
N GLY A 732 -42.22 -11.95 -21.96
CA GLY A 732 -42.80 -10.62 -21.82
C GLY A 732 -41.85 -9.60 -21.18
N THR A 733 -40.67 -10.01 -20.70
CA THR A 733 -39.68 -9.09 -20.15
C THR A 733 -39.16 -8.14 -21.22
N SER A 734 -39.16 -6.85 -20.90
CA SER A 734 -38.57 -5.79 -21.73
C SER A 734 -37.22 -5.31 -21.22
N THR A 735 -36.95 -5.43 -19.92
CA THR A 735 -35.76 -4.89 -19.28
C THR A 735 -35.29 -5.80 -18.16
N VAL A 736 -34.00 -6.11 -18.15
CA VAL A 736 -33.30 -6.78 -17.06
C VAL A 736 -32.31 -5.80 -16.45
N VAL A 737 -32.35 -5.61 -15.12
CA VAL A 737 -31.44 -4.72 -14.40
C VAL A 737 -30.55 -5.55 -13.49
N LEU A 738 -29.24 -5.41 -13.64
CA LEU A 738 -28.24 -5.89 -12.69
C LEU A 738 -27.75 -4.75 -11.82
N HIS A 739 -27.59 -5.00 -10.53
CA HIS A 739 -26.92 -4.08 -9.63
C HIS A 739 -26.03 -4.83 -8.65
N TYR A 740 -24.87 -4.25 -8.35
CA TYR A 740 -23.92 -4.79 -7.40
C TYR A 740 -24.00 -4.02 -6.08
N TRP A 741 -24.28 -4.74 -5.01
CA TRP A 741 -24.28 -4.26 -3.64
C TRP A 741 -23.68 -5.35 -2.75
N PRO A 742 -22.45 -5.19 -2.24
CA PRO A 742 -21.77 -6.25 -1.52
C PRO A 742 -22.58 -6.83 -0.36
N ASP A 743 -22.54 -8.16 -0.22
CA ASP A 743 -23.14 -8.85 0.91
C ASP A 743 -22.63 -8.26 2.23
N ARG A 744 -23.53 -8.09 3.20
CA ARG A 744 -23.22 -7.52 4.54
C ARG A 744 -22.80 -6.04 4.54
N LEU A 745 -22.73 -5.34 3.40
CA LEU A 745 -22.44 -3.89 3.39
C LEU A 745 -23.49 -3.11 4.19
N ALA A 746 -24.77 -3.46 4.04
CA ALA A 746 -25.85 -2.83 4.80
C ALA A 746 -25.72 -3.04 6.33
N GLU A 747 -25.31 -4.24 6.76
CA GLU A 747 -25.04 -4.54 8.17
C GLU A 747 -23.84 -3.75 8.69
N GLY A 748 -22.78 -3.62 7.87
CA GLY A 748 -21.62 -2.80 8.17
C GLY A 748 -21.97 -1.32 8.32
N LEU A 749 -22.81 -0.79 7.44
CA LEU A 749 -23.32 0.59 7.52
C LEU A 749 -24.18 0.79 8.76
N ALA A 750 -25.06 -0.15 9.10
CA ALA A 750 -25.86 -0.09 10.32
C ALA A 750 -24.99 -0.09 11.58
N LEU A 751 -23.95 -0.93 11.62
CA LEU A 751 -23.01 -1.01 12.75
C LEU A 751 -22.18 0.28 12.88
N ALA A 752 -21.70 0.84 11.77
CA ALA A 752 -21.02 2.13 11.76
C ALA A 752 -21.95 3.26 12.24
N GLY A 753 -23.21 3.30 11.77
CA GLY A 753 -24.22 4.25 12.22
C GLY A 753 -24.52 4.14 13.71
N ALA A 754 -24.67 2.92 14.23
CA ALA A 754 -24.85 2.66 15.66
C ALA A 754 -23.65 3.14 16.49
N ALA A 755 -22.42 2.94 16.00
CA ALA A 755 -21.21 3.44 16.66
C ALA A 755 -21.16 4.98 16.69
N VAL A 756 -21.52 5.66 15.61
CA VAL A 756 -21.65 7.12 15.57
C VAL A 756 -22.68 7.60 16.60
N LEU A 757 -23.88 7.00 16.60
CA LEU A 757 -24.93 7.37 17.55
C LEU A 757 -24.51 7.13 19.00
N ALA A 758 -23.82 6.02 19.30
CA ALA A 758 -23.32 5.73 20.64
C ALA A 758 -22.25 6.75 21.10
N LEU A 759 -21.33 7.13 20.22
CA LEU A 759 -20.31 8.15 20.51
C LEU A 759 -20.96 9.54 20.72
N LEU A 760 -21.96 9.90 19.93
CA LEU A 760 -22.71 11.14 20.09
C LEU A 760 -23.53 11.15 21.39
N ALA A 761 -24.23 10.05 21.70
CA ALA A 761 -24.97 9.90 22.95
C ALA A 761 -24.04 10.02 24.16
N TRP A 762 -22.86 9.38 24.13
CA TRP A 762 -21.86 9.55 25.18
C TRP A 762 -21.37 11.00 25.28
N ALA A 763 -21.19 11.70 24.16
CA ALA A 763 -20.83 13.11 24.16
C ALA A 763 -21.86 13.99 24.85
N VAL A 764 -23.14 13.77 24.55
CA VAL A 764 -24.26 14.49 25.17
C VAL A 764 -24.35 14.17 26.67
N LEU A 765 -24.33 12.89 27.05
CA LEU A 765 -24.38 12.48 28.46
C LEU A 765 -23.20 13.02 29.27
N ALA A 766 -21.99 13.02 28.70
CA ALA A 766 -20.80 13.57 29.35
C ALA A 766 -20.86 15.10 29.50
N ALA A 767 -21.56 15.80 28.60
CA ALA A 767 -21.79 17.25 28.71
C ALA A 767 -22.88 17.61 29.73
N LEU A 768 -23.80 16.68 30.01
CA LEU A 768 -24.88 16.86 31.00
C LEU A 768 -24.49 16.40 32.41
N ALA A 769 -23.40 15.64 32.56
CA ALA A 769 -22.91 15.20 33.85
C ALA A 769 -22.35 16.40 34.65
N PRO A 770 -22.75 16.57 35.92
CA PRO A 770 -22.38 17.72 36.75
C PRO A 770 -20.90 17.79 37.15
#